data_AF-A0A2Y9NYG6-F1
#
_entry.id   AF-A0A2Y9NYG6-F1
#
_cell.length_a   1.000
_cell.length_b   1.000
_cell.length_c   1.000
_cell.angle_alpha   90.00
_cell.angle_beta   90.00
_cell.angle_gamma   90.00
#
_symmetry.space_group_name_H-M   'P 1'
#
loop_
_entity.id
_entity.type
_entity.pdbx_description
1 polymer ?
#
loop_
_entity_poly.entity_id
_entity_poly.type
_entity_poly.pdbx_seq_one_letter_code
_entity_poly.pdbx_strand_id
1 'polypeptide(L)'
;MPHRSGCLGGHRTCTRGSRLPCCEDTQAALWSGLRGAEASCQQLLPTYQPCEETEVREVKRAARGHADVVFTDCPGQESALLTDDDFTVLNNKTVQERKALKISPSKRILRRRKRDWVVPPIFVPENGKGPFPQKLHQLKSNKDRGTKIFYSITGPGADSPPEGVFTIEKETGWLLLNKPLDREKIAEYELFGHAVSENGASVEEPMNISIIVTDQNDHKPRFTQDVFRGSILEGVLPGTSVMQVTATDEDDAINTYNGVVAYSIHSQEPKDLMFTVHRSTGTISVVSSGLDRERVPEYTLTIQATDMNGDGSSTTAMAIVEILDANDNAPVFQPQQYEARVPENAVGHELQRLTVTDLDAPNSPAWQATYRIVEGDNGDHFTITTHPESNHGILTTKKGLDFEAKNQHTLYVEVINEAPFVVKLPTSTATIVVHVEDVNEPPVFVPPSKVIEVQEGISIGEPVCTYTARDPDNGSQKISYHILRDPAGWLAMDPDSGQVTAAGVLDREDEQFVRTNIYEVMVLATDDGSPPTTGTGTLLLTLMDVNDHGPVPEPCQITICNQSPLPQVLNITDKDLSPHTSPFRAQLTHDSDIYWTAEVNEKGDTVALSLKKFLKQDTYDVHLSLSDHGNKEQLTVIRATVCDCHGHVETCPERWKGSFLLPILGAVLALLFLLLVLLFLVRKKRKIKEPLLLPEDDTRDNVFYYGEEGGGEEDQDYDITQLHRGLEARPELVLRNDVAPTFIPTPTYRPRPANPDEIGNFIIENLKAANTDPTAPPYDSLLVFDYEGSGSDAASLSSLTSSASDQDQDYDYLNEWGSRFKKLADMYGGGQDD
;
A
#
# COMPACT_ATOMS: atom_id res chain seq x y z
N MET A 1 -61.71 20.90 43.23
CA MET A 1 -62.11 20.23 44.49
C MET A 1 -63.26 19.28 44.18
N PRO A 2 -63.47 18.20 44.95
CA PRO A 2 -62.59 17.65 46.00
C PRO A 2 -61.50 16.73 45.40
N HIS A 3 -60.28 16.50 45.92
CA HIS A 3 -59.65 16.45 47.26
C HIS A 3 -59.71 15.12 48.04
N ARG A 4 -58.49 14.57 48.27
CA ARG A 4 -57.98 13.95 49.53
C ARG A 4 -58.57 12.58 49.95
N SER A 5 -57.89 11.71 50.72
CA SER A 5 -56.49 11.59 51.21
C SER A 5 -56.30 10.33 52.08
N GLY A 6 -55.06 9.85 52.26
CA GLY A 6 -54.64 9.00 53.41
C GLY A 6 -53.62 7.91 53.00
N CYS A 7 -52.34 7.91 53.42
CA CYS A 7 -51.76 7.70 54.78
C CYS A 7 -51.70 6.19 55.16
N LEU A 8 -50.68 5.63 55.83
CA LEU A 8 -49.47 6.18 56.50
C LEU A 8 -48.45 5.06 56.86
N GLY A 9 -47.17 5.41 57.10
CA GLY A 9 -46.21 4.64 57.93
C GLY A 9 -44.89 4.21 57.25
N GLY A 10 -43.69 4.39 57.83
CA GLY A 10 -43.34 5.17 59.03
C GLY A 10 -41.83 5.13 59.44
N HIS A 11 -41.34 6.26 59.96
CA HIS A 11 -40.36 6.45 61.05
C HIS A 11 -38.97 5.73 61.17
N ARG A 12 -37.94 6.57 61.45
CA ARG A 12 -36.78 6.43 62.40
C ARG A 12 -35.33 6.20 61.89
N THR A 13 -34.59 7.32 61.80
CA THR A 13 -33.33 7.67 62.54
C THR A 13 -32.19 6.65 62.81
N CYS A 14 -31.03 6.91 62.18
CA CYS A 14 -29.67 7.09 62.75
C CYS A 14 -29.06 6.15 63.84
N THR A 15 -27.90 5.50 63.54
CA THR A 15 -26.55 5.64 64.20
C THR A 15 -25.67 4.35 64.27
N ARG A 16 -24.40 4.49 63.84
CA ARG A 16 -23.12 3.83 64.25
C ARG A 16 -22.10 4.17 63.12
N GLY A 17 -20.85 4.66 63.30
CA GLY A 17 -19.91 4.68 64.44
C GLY A 17 -19.05 3.40 64.40
N SER A 18 -17.71 3.38 64.32
CA SER A 18 -16.62 4.37 64.42
C SER A 18 -15.35 3.80 63.68
N ARG A 19 -14.12 4.35 63.59
CA ARG A 19 -13.25 5.13 64.50
C ARG A 19 -12.16 5.95 63.75
N LEU A 20 -11.38 6.72 64.53
CA LEU A 20 -10.02 7.28 64.32
C LEU A 20 -9.07 6.59 65.38
N PRO A 21 -7.71 6.73 65.44
CA PRO A 21 -6.98 8.03 65.40
C PRO A 21 -5.47 8.07 64.99
N CYS A 22 -4.91 9.29 65.06
CA CYS A 22 -3.48 9.67 65.25
C CYS A 22 -2.45 9.38 64.13
N CYS A 23 -1.32 10.10 64.02
CA CYS A 23 -0.92 11.52 64.21
C CYS A 23 0.57 11.65 63.80
N GLU A 24 1.13 12.88 63.82
CA GLU A 24 2.57 13.22 63.58
C GLU A 24 3.08 13.09 62.12
N ASP A 25 4.08 13.86 61.66
CA ASP A 25 4.41 15.29 61.84
C ASP A 25 5.48 15.74 60.80
N THR A 26 5.87 17.02 60.82
CA THR A 26 7.07 17.64 60.17
C THR A 26 7.09 17.97 58.65
N GLN A 27 7.05 19.30 58.39
CA GLN A 27 8.05 20.15 57.69
C GLN A 27 8.72 19.70 56.35
N ALA A 28 9.23 20.57 55.48
CA ALA A 28 9.08 21.99 55.08
C ALA A 28 10.27 22.31 54.14
N ALA A 29 10.08 23.22 53.18
CA ALA A 29 10.99 23.53 52.07
C ALA A 29 12.39 24.12 52.39
N LEU A 30 13.31 23.98 51.42
CA LEU A 30 14.45 24.85 51.06
C LEU A 30 14.88 24.50 49.61
N TRP A 31 15.58 25.29 48.79
CA TRP A 31 15.59 26.71 48.39
C TRP A 31 16.83 26.88 47.48
N SER A 32 16.70 27.49 46.29
CA SER A 32 17.80 27.99 45.41
C SER A 32 18.90 27.00 44.93
N GLY A 33 19.47 27.10 43.72
CA GLY A 33 19.22 28.00 42.59
C GLY A 33 20.51 28.22 41.78
N LEU A 34 20.44 28.33 40.45
CA LEU A 34 21.55 28.77 39.59
C LEU A 34 21.02 29.56 38.39
N ARG A 35 21.81 30.53 37.91
CA ARG A 35 21.42 31.53 36.90
C ARG A 35 22.18 31.33 35.59
N GLY A 36 21.48 31.58 34.48
CA GLY A 36 22.00 32.38 33.36
C GLY A 36 22.46 31.64 32.11
N ALA A 37 21.69 31.79 31.02
CA ALA A 37 22.16 32.31 29.74
C ALA A 37 20.95 32.69 28.86
N GLU A 38 21.09 33.68 28.00
CA GLU A 38 20.03 34.24 27.14
C GLU A 38 19.99 33.56 25.76
N ALA A 39 18.80 33.44 25.16
CA ALA A 39 18.57 33.74 23.74
C ALA A 39 17.06 33.84 23.44
N SER A 40 16.70 34.78 22.57
CA SER A 40 15.31 35.07 22.17
C SER A 40 14.94 34.34 20.88
N CYS A 41 13.70 33.85 20.76
CA CYS A 41 12.75 34.39 19.77
C CYS A 41 11.31 33.92 20.05
N GLN A 42 10.36 34.85 20.08
CA GLN A 42 8.92 34.54 20.15
C GLN A 42 8.32 34.43 18.75
N GLN A 43 7.39 33.49 18.57
CA GLN A 43 6.24 33.67 17.66
C GLN A 43 5.09 32.78 18.15
N LEU A 44 4.00 33.41 18.57
CA LEU A 44 2.73 32.76 18.91
C LEU A 44 1.64 33.44 18.08
N LEU A 45 0.87 32.64 17.35
CA LEU A 45 -0.43 33.03 16.80
C LEU A 45 -1.53 32.30 17.60
N PRO A 46 -2.64 32.96 17.96
CA PRO A 46 -3.62 32.40 18.88
C PRO A 46 -4.63 31.47 18.19
N THR A 47 -5.07 30.47 18.94
CA THR A 47 -6.16 29.55 18.63
C THR A 47 -7.51 30.24 18.59
N TYR A 48 -8.34 29.91 17.59
CA TYR A 48 -9.79 30.17 17.60
C TYR A 48 -10.55 28.90 18.03
N GLN A 49 -11.54 29.06 18.90
CA GLN A 49 -12.50 28.01 19.28
C GLN A 49 -13.91 28.66 19.32
N PRO A 50 -14.97 28.00 18.84
CA PRO A 50 -16.25 28.66 18.56
C PRO A 50 -17.15 28.79 19.81
N CYS A 51 -18.08 29.75 19.79
CA CYS A 51 -19.12 29.92 20.80
C CYS A 51 -20.41 29.16 20.43
N GLU A 52 -21.10 28.63 21.44
CA GLU A 52 -22.35 27.88 21.33
C GLU A 52 -23.58 28.78 21.04
N GLU A 53 -24.55 28.24 20.31
CA GLU A 53 -25.90 28.80 20.18
C GLU A 53 -26.77 28.41 21.39
N THR A 54 -27.62 29.31 21.87
CA THR A 54 -28.73 28.96 22.78
C THR A 54 -30.02 29.74 22.47
N GLU A 55 -31.14 29.07 22.75
CA GLU A 55 -32.52 29.43 22.36
C GLU A 55 -32.98 30.85 22.71
N VAL A 56 -33.88 31.41 21.88
CA VAL A 56 -34.80 32.48 22.29
C VAL A 56 -36.25 32.08 22.01
N ARG A 57 -37.09 32.11 23.06
CA ARG A 57 -38.52 31.78 23.01
C ARG A 57 -39.39 32.98 22.61
N GLU A 58 -40.51 32.70 21.95
CA GLU A 58 -41.59 33.67 21.71
C GLU A 58 -42.20 34.25 23.00
N VAL A 59 -42.43 35.57 23.03
CA VAL A 59 -43.57 36.18 23.77
C VAL A 59 -44.17 37.34 22.97
N LYS A 60 -45.49 37.30 22.76
CA LYS A 60 -46.30 38.33 22.08
C LYS A 60 -46.41 39.64 22.86
N ARG A 61 -46.37 40.79 22.17
CA ARG A 61 -47.35 41.90 22.36
C ARG A 61 -47.31 42.92 21.22
N ALA A 62 -48.45 43.56 20.97
CA ALA A 62 -48.66 44.50 19.86
C ALA A 62 -48.82 45.95 20.35
N ALA A 63 -48.36 46.92 19.54
CA ALA A 63 -48.91 48.28 19.47
C ALA A 63 -48.51 48.98 18.16
N ARG A 64 -49.30 49.98 17.74
CA ARG A 64 -49.21 50.72 16.47
C ARG A 64 -48.17 51.85 16.52
N GLY A 65 -47.62 52.24 15.36
CA GLY A 65 -47.00 53.56 15.15
C GLY A 65 -46.32 53.74 13.80
N HIS A 66 -46.85 54.62 12.93
CA HIS A 66 -46.13 55.14 11.76
C HIS A 66 -45.09 56.18 12.23
N ALA A 67 -43.85 56.11 11.71
CA ALA A 67 -43.05 57.29 11.30
C ALA A 67 -41.74 56.87 10.60
N ASP A 68 -41.58 57.36 9.37
CA ASP A 68 -40.39 57.80 8.63
C ASP A 68 -38.96 57.30 8.96
N VAL A 69 -38.28 56.92 7.89
CA VAL A 69 -36.85 56.60 7.79
C VAL A 69 -36.01 57.88 7.72
N VAL A 70 -34.97 58.00 8.56
CA VAL A 70 -33.75 58.77 8.28
C VAL A 70 -32.54 58.03 8.86
N PHE A 71 -31.48 57.88 8.04
CA PHE A 71 -30.19 57.32 8.45
C PHE A 71 -29.36 58.31 9.29
N THR A 72 -28.57 57.79 10.22
CA THR A 72 -27.43 58.51 10.83
C THR A 72 -26.25 57.57 11.03
N ASP A 73 -25.20 57.75 10.21
CA ASP A 73 -23.87 57.17 10.42
C ASP A 73 -22.89 58.21 10.99
N CYS A 74 -21.91 57.75 11.75
CA CYS A 74 -20.84 58.54 12.38
C CYS A 74 -19.71 57.61 12.91
N PRO A 75 -18.44 58.05 13.00
CA PRO A 75 -17.54 58.11 11.83
C PRO A 75 -16.08 57.63 12.08
N GLY A 76 -15.32 57.48 10.99
CA GLY A 76 -13.84 57.60 10.95
C GLY A 76 -13.02 56.30 11.00
N GLN A 77 -11.74 56.25 10.58
CA GLN A 77 -10.89 57.22 9.84
C GLN A 77 -9.51 56.56 9.57
N GLU A 78 -8.94 56.66 8.35
CA GLU A 78 -7.49 56.93 8.12
C GLU A 78 -7.13 57.13 6.64
N SER A 79 -5.88 57.55 6.36
CA SER A 79 -5.55 58.44 5.23
C SER A 79 -4.16 58.27 4.60
N ALA A 80 -4.05 58.58 3.30
CA ALA A 80 -2.80 59.02 2.62
C ALA A 80 -3.20 59.96 1.46
N LEU A 81 -2.95 61.27 1.54
CA LEU A 81 -1.71 61.97 1.19
C LEU A 81 -1.31 61.89 -0.30
N LEU A 82 -1.52 63.00 -1.02
CA LEU A 82 -0.44 63.71 -1.74
C LEU A 82 -0.85 65.18 -1.93
N THR A 83 0.15 66.07 -1.98
CA THR A 83 0.03 67.54 -1.87
C THR A 83 0.21 68.24 -3.22
N ASP A 84 -0.47 69.37 -3.42
CA ASP A 84 0.19 70.56 -3.97
C ASP A 84 -0.54 71.85 -3.55
N ASP A 85 0.19 72.95 -3.41
CA ASP A 85 -0.20 74.12 -2.61
C ASP A 85 -0.46 75.41 -3.42
N ASP A 86 -1.23 76.30 -2.77
CA ASP A 86 -1.30 77.76 -2.93
C ASP A 86 -1.84 78.44 -4.22
N PHE A 87 -2.91 79.23 -4.05
CA PHE A 87 -2.86 80.67 -4.35
C PHE A 87 -3.95 81.48 -3.59
N THR A 88 -3.57 81.91 -2.38
CA THR A 88 -3.96 83.18 -1.70
C THR A 88 -5.43 83.69 -1.70
N VAL A 89 -6.04 83.53 -0.53
CA VAL A 89 -7.06 84.34 0.19
C VAL A 89 -7.28 85.82 -0.22
N LEU A 90 -8.56 86.27 -0.21
CA LEU A 90 -8.92 87.57 0.41
C LEU A 90 -10.30 87.55 1.11
N ASN A 91 -10.34 88.04 2.37
CA ASN A 91 -11.52 88.12 3.25
C ASN A 91 -12.49 89.28 2.91
N ASN A 92 -13.82 89.10 3.06
CA ASN A 92 -14.57 89.61 4.22
C ASN A 92 -16.13 89.55 4.11
N LYS A 93 -16.75 88.91 5.12
CA LYS A 93 -17.84 89.42 5.99
C LYS A 93 -19.11 90.11 5.43
N THR A 94 -20.21 89.35 5.52
CA THR A 94 -21.49 89.65 6.24
C THR A 94 -22.52 90.70 5.78
N VAL A 95 -23.79 90.25 5.83
CA VAL A 95 -25.03 90.94 6.28
C VAL A 95 -25.71 91.94 5.34
N GLN A 96 -26.75 91.42 4.67
CA GLN A 96 -28.17 91.80 4.80
C GLN A 96 -28.61 93.29 4.72
N GLU A 97 -29.53 93.52 3.76
CA GLU A 97 -30.66 94.46 3.78
C GLU A 97 -30.39 95.99 3.88
N ARG A 98 -30.69 96.74 2.80
CA ARG A 98 -31.90 97.62 2.72
C ARG A 98 -31.95 98.54 1.48
N LYS A 99 -33.19 98.72 1.02
CA LYS A 99 -33.82 99.92 0.41
C LYS A 99 -33.14 100.64 -0.76
N ALA A 100 -33.97 100.82 -1.80
CA ALA A 100 -33.71 101.53 -3.03
C ALA A 100 -33.13 102.95 -2.89
N LEU A 101 -32.23 103.30 -3.81
CA LEU A 101 -31.83 104.67 -4.14
C LEU A 101 -31.78 104.82 -5.67
N LYS A 102 -32.40 105.89 -6.18
CA LYS A 102 -32.36 106.29 -7.60
C LYS A 102 -30.99 106.89 -7.92
N ILE A 103 -30.33 106.45 -8.99
CA ILE A 103 -29.25 107.23 -9.65
C ILE A 103 -29.44 107.20 -11.18
N SER A 104 -29.08 108.32 -11.80
CA SER A 104 -29.25 108.70 -13.21
C SER A 104 -28.20 108.02 -14.14
N PRO A 105 -28.28 108.18 -15.48
CA PRO A 105 -27.68 107.21 -16.40
C PRO A 105 -26.18 107.39 -16.57
N SER A 106 -25.42 106.29 -16.50
CA SER A 106 -24.00 106.29 -16.90
C SER A 106 -23.87 106.09 -18.41
N LYS A 107 -23.30 107.09 -19.11
CA LYS A 107 -22.83 106.91 -20.49
C LYS A 107 -21.53 106.08 -20.49
N ARG A 108 -21.65 104.76 -20.37
CA ARG A 108 -20.64 103.83 -20.88
C ARG A 108 -21.03 103.39 -22.29
N ILE A 109 -20.21 103.74 -23.27
CA ILE A 109 -20.39 103.33 -24.67
C ILE A 109 -20.06 101.83 -24.75
N LEU A 110 -21.08 101.00 -24.60
CA LEU A 110 -20.98 99.57 -24.83
C LEU A 110 -20.80 99.32 -26.34
N ARG A 111 -19.58 98.94 -26.77
CA ARG A 111 -19.40 98.29 -28.08
C ARG A 111 -20.07 96.92 -28.03
N ARG A 112 -21.30 96.87 -28.55
CA ARG A 112 -22.10 95.65 -28.67
C ARG A 112 -21.42 94.70 -29.67
N ARG A 113 -20.62 93.75 -29.17
CA ARG A 113 -20.25 92.57 -29.98
C ARG A 113 -21.54 91.79 -30.24
N LYS A 114 -21.86 91.55 -31.51
CA LYS A 114 -23.02 90.75 -31.91
C LYS A 114 -22.82 89.35 -31.31
N ARG A 115 -23.85 88.78 -30.66
CA ARG A 115 -23.91 87.33 -30.50
C ARG A 115 -24.32 86.79 -31.85
N ASP A 116 -23.50 85.93 -32.42
CA ASP A 116 -23.85 85.24 -33.66
C ASP A 116 -24.96 84.24 -33.34
N TRP A 117 -25.99 84.24 -34.19
CA TRP A 117 -27.16 83.39 -34.00
C TRP A 117 -26.85 82.05 -34.65
N VAL A 118 -26.49 81.08 -33.82
CA VAL A 118 -26.36 79.68 -34.25
C VAL A 118 -27.77 79.15 -34.53
N VAL A 119 -27.94 78.43 -35.64
CA VAL A 119 -29.20 77.72 -35.94
C VAL A 119 -29.33 76.58 -34.93
N PRO A 120 -30.46 76.44 -34.20
CA PRO A 120 -30.64 75.28 -33.32
C PRO A 120 -30.66 73.99 -34.16
N PRO A 121 -30.17 72.85 -33.62
CA PRO A 121 -30.20 71.57 -34.33
C PRO A 121 -31.60 71.25 -34.86
N ILE A 122 -31.66 70.79 -36.10
CA ILE A 122 -32.91 70.44 -36.78
C ILE A 122 -33.16 68.95 -36.58
N PHE A 123 -34.16 68.63 -35.76
CA PHE A 123 -34.58 67.25 -35.52
C PHE A 123 -35.52 66.77 -36.62
N VAL A 124 -35.19 65.65 -37.26
CA VAL A 124 -35.97 65.06 -38.36
C VAL A 124 -36.21 63.58 -38.06
N PRO A 125 -37.46 63.09 -37.98
CA PRO A 125 -37.72 61.67 -37.83
C PRO A 125 -37.29 60.91 -39.07
N GLU A 126 -36.60 59.80 -38.86
CA GLU A 126 -36.34 58.85 -39.94
C GLU A 126 -37.60 58.20 -40.47
N ASN A 127 -37.48 57.51 -41.60
CA ASN A 127 -38.59 56.82 -42.26
C ASN A 127 -39.84 57.71 -42.52
N GLY A 128 -39.65 59.03 -42.48
CA GLY A 128 -40.73 60.04 -42.51
C GLY A 128 -41.61 59.91 -43.75
N LYS A 129 -42.92 59.70 -43.53
CA LYS A 129 -43.90 59.47 -44.59
C LYS A 129 -44.60 60.77 -44.97
N GLY A 130 -44.23 61.33 -46.13
CA GLY A 130 -44.83 62.55 -46.67
C GLY A 130 -44.49 62.81 -48.14
N PRO A 131 -45.09 63.83 -48.77
CA PRO A 131 -44.71 64.25 -50.11
C PRO A 131 -43.36 64.99 -50.06
N PHE A 132 -42.30 64.32 -50.53
CA PHE A 132 -41.01 64.98 -50.76
C PHE A 132 -41.09 65.91 -51.99
N PRO A 133 -40.40 67.06 -52.00
CA PRO A 133 -39.49 67.55 -50.96
C PRO A 133 -40.19 68.22 -49.76
N GLN A 134 -39.72 67.91 -48.55
CA GLN A 134 -40.23 68.46 -47.29
C GLN A 134 -39.43 69.70 -46.87
N LYS A 135 -40.12 70.80 -46.49
CA LYS A 135 -39.49 72.03 -45.99
C LYS A 135 -39.08 71.86 -44.52
N LEU A 136 -37.79 71.99 -44.22
CA LEU A 136 -37.23 71.87 -42.87
C LEU A 136 -37.09 73.22 -42.18
N HIS A 137 -36.30 74.13 -42.76
CA HIS A 137 -35.99 75.44 -42.17
C HIS A 137 -35.76 76.49 -43.26
N GLN A 138 -35.88 77.78 -42.94
CA GLN A 138 -35.60 78.87 -43.88
C GLN A 138 -34.39 79.67 -43.42
N LEU A 139 -33.29 79.60 -44.18
CA LEU A 139 -32.12 80.46 -43.97
C LEU A 139 -32.43 81.86 -44.52
N LYS A 140 -32.09 82.90 -43.77
CA LYS A 140 -32.29 84.28 -44.20
C LYS A 140 -31.22 85.23 -43.68
N SER A 141 -30.43 85.80 -44.59
CA SER A 141 -29.55 86.93 -44.25
C SER A 141 -30.39 88.21 -44.10
N ASN A 142 -30.01 89.05 -43.13
CA ASN A 142 -30.62 90.36 -42.92
C ASN A 142 -30.09 91.47 -43.87
N LYS A 143 -29.14 91.12 -44.75
CA LYS A 143 -28.62 91.97 -45.83
C LYS A 143 -29.45 91.87 -47.13
N ASP A 144 -30.49 91.02 -47.14
CA ASP A 144 -31.45 90.84 -48.26
C ASP A 144 -32.17 92.13 -48.69
N ARG A 145 -32.19 93.15 -47.83
CA ARG A 145 -32.89 94.43 -48.06
C ARG A 145 -32.26 95.35 -49.10
N GLY A 146 -31.03 95.08 -49.54
CA GLY A 146 -30.28 95.96 -50.46
C GLY A 146 -29.63 95.26 -51.66
N THR A 147 -29.51 93.93 -51.64
CA THR A 147 -28.89 93.12 -52.70
C THR A 147 -29.62 91.79 -52.81
N LYS A 148 -29.82 91.26 -54.03
CA LYS A 148 -30.33 89.90 -54.19
C LYS A 148 -29.27 88.91 -53.71
N ILE A 149 -29.68 88.00 -52.83
CA ILE A 149 -28.83 86.98 -52.21
C ILE A 149 -29.24 85.62 -52.77
N PHE A 150 -28.25 84.79 -53.08
CA PHE A 150 -28.42 83.39 -53.42
C PHE A 150 -27.89 82.51 -52.29
N TYR A 151 -28.69 81.54 -51.87
CA TYR A 151 -28.34 80.57 -50.84
C TYR A 151 -27.82 79.27 -51.46
N SER A 152 -26.83 78.66 -50.80
CA SER A 152 -26.28 77.34 -51.14
C SER A 152 -25.89 76.60 -49.86
N ILE A 153 -25.79 75.27 -49.92
CA ILE A 153 -25.37 74.41 -48.82
C ILE A 153 -24.26 73.47 -49.30
N THR A 154 -23.34 73.13 -48.41
CA THR A 154 -22.24 72.18 -48.64
C THR A 154 -22.08 71.27 -47.42
N GLY A 155 -21.72 70.01 -47.61
CA GLY A 155 -21.58 69.00 -46.57
C GLY A 155 -22.13 67.62 -46.99
N PRO A 156 -21.90 66.57 -46.18
CA PRO A 156 -22.49 65.26 -46.40
C PRO A 156 -24.02 65.38 -46.42
N GLY A 157 -24.67 64.78 -47.40
CA GLY A 157 -26.11 65.00 -47.63
C GLY A 157 -26.42 66.05 -48.70
N ALA A 158 -25.49 66.94 -49.04
CA ALA A 158 -25.69 68.02 -50.02
C ALA A 158 -24.84 67.81 -51.27
N ASP A 159 -23.56 68.19 -51.22
CA ASP A 159 -22.58 68.14 -52.32
C ASP A 159 -21.48 67.10 -52.11
N SER A 160 -21.50 66.37 -50.99
CA SER A 160 -20.68 65.18 -50.75
C SER A 160 -21.53 63.99 -50.30
N PRO A 161 -21.03 62.75 -50.46
CA PRO A 161 -21.82 61.55 -50.22
C PRO A 161 -22.41 61.46 -48.79
N PRO A 162 -23.70 61.10 -48.63
CA PRO A 162 -24.68 60.82 -49.69
C PRO A 162 -25.19 62.10 -50.37
N GLU A 163 -25.04 62.21 -51.69
CA GLU A 163 -25.38 63.46 -52.41
C GLU A 163 -26.89 63.68 -52.57
N GLY A 164 -27.33 64.94 -52.51
CA GLY A 164 -28.69 65.37 -52.87
C GLY A 164 -29.80 64.93 -51.91
N VAL A 165 -29.48 64.48 -50.70
CA VAL A 165 -30.45 64.22 -49.62
C VAL A 165 -31.12 65.53 -49.19
N PHE A 166 -30.32 66.58 -49.01
CA PHE A 166 -30.75 67.94 -48.71
C PHE A 166 -30.48 68.87 -49.90
N THR A 167 -31.39 69.79 -50.16
CA THR A 167 -31.22 70.88 -51.13
C THR A 167 -31.70 72.21 -50.54
N ILE A 168 -31.25 73.34 -51.10
CA ILE A 168 -31.74 74.66 -50.68
C ILE A 168 -32.30 75.44 -51.87
N GLU A 169 -33.49 76.01 -51.71
CA GLU A 169 -34.09 76.91 -52.69
C GLU A 169 -33.26 78.20 -52.79
N LYS A 170 -32.53 78.36 -53.90
CA LYS A 170 -31.50 79.41 -54.06
C LYS A 170 -31.98 80.83 -53.77
N GLU A 171 -33.22 81.19 -54.08
CA GLU A 171 -33.73 82.57 -53.89
C GLU A 171 -34.46 82.80 -52.56
N THR A 172 -35.03 81.75 -51.97
CA THR A 172 -35.90 81.84 -50.79
C THR A 172 -35.20 81.40 -49.51
N GLY A 173 -34.12 80.60 -49.61
CA GLY A 173 -33.40 80.03 -48.48
C GLY A 173 -34.08 78.84 -47.81
N TRP A 174 -35.15 78.28 -48.39
CA TRP A 174 -35.78 77.06 -47.83
C TRP A 174 -34.88 75.84 -48.00
N LEU A 175 -34.45 75.26 -46.87
CA LEU A 175 -33.84 73.95 -46.77
C LEU A 175 -34.91 72.87 -46.96
N LEU A 176 -34.65 71.98 -47.91
CA LEU A 176 -35.53 70.91 -48.37
C LEU A 176 -34.89 69.55 -48.11
N LEU A 177 -35.68 68.60 -47.60
CA LEU A 177 -35.35 67.18 -47.55
C LEU A 177 -35.98 66.48 -48.76
N ASN A 178 -35.20 65.75 -49.55
CA ASN A 178 -35.68 65.13 -50.81
C ASN A 178 -36.04 63.65 -50.70
N LYS A 179 -35.58 62.97 -49.64
CA LYS A 179 -35.71 61.52 -49.42
C LYS A 179 -35.96 61.26 -47.93
N PRO A 180 -36.55 60.12 -47.54
CA PRO A 180 -36.55 59.72 -46.14
C PRO A 180 -35.11 59.55 -45.64
N LEU A 181 -34.91 59.86 -44.36
CA LEU A 181 -33.67 59.57 -43.63
C LEU A 181 -33.77 58.22 -42.92
N ASP A 182 -32.63 57.74 -42.45
CA ASP A 182 -32.36 56.40 -41.92
C ASP A 182 -31.16 56.58 -40.98
N ARG A 183 -31.41 56.41 -39.67
CA ARG A 183 -30.51 56.83 -38.59
C ARG A 183 -29.37 55.82 -38.42
N GLU A 184 -29.65 54.53 -38.59
CA GLU A 184 -28.69 53.43 -38.51
C GLU A 184 -27.62 53.56 -39.61
N LYS A 185 -27.98 54.17 -40.75
CA LYS A 185 -27.01 54.60 -41.76
C LYS A 185 -26.28 55.89 -41.37
N ILE A 186 -27.00 56.98 -41.07
CA ILE A 186 -26.41 58.28 -40.71
C ILE A 186 -27.30 59.03 -39.71
N ALA A 187 -26.88 59.05 -38.44
CA ALA A 187 -27.61 59.68 -37.34
C ALA A 187 -27.52 61.22 -37.28
N GLU A 188 -26.44 61.83 -37.80
CA GLU A 188 -26.27 63.29 -37.83
C GLU A 188 -25.62 63.76 -39.13
N TYR A 189 -26.12 64.88 -39.66
CA TYR A 189 -25.56 65.58 -40.81
C TYR A 189 -25.12 67.00 -40.41
N GLU A 190 -23.85 67.32 -40.60
CA GLU A 190 -23.32 68.69 -40.47
C GLU A 190 -23.28 69.38 -41.84
N LEU A 191 -24.14 70.38 -42.05
CA LEU A 191 -24.19 71.16 -43.28
C LEU A 191 -23.73 72.61 -43.05
N PHE A 192 -23.02 73.18 -44.01
CA PHE A 192 -22.66 74.59 -44.01
C PHE A 192 -23.53 75.38 -44.99
N GLY A 193 -24.33 76.31 -44.46
CA GLY A 193 -25.12 77.26 -45.24
C GLY A 193 -24.30 78.48 -45.64
N HIS A 194 -24.31 78.80 -46.93
CA HIS A 194 -23.62 79.94 -47.54
C HIS A 194 -24.62 80.92 -48.15
N ALA A 195 -24.36 82.21 -47.99
CA ALA A 195 -25.16 83.30 -48.58
C ALA A 195 -24.25 84.18 -49.45
N VAL A 196 -24.43 84.16 -50.76
CA VAL A 196 -23.64 84.93 -51.73
C VAL A 196 -24.51 85.99 -52.43
N SER A 197 -23.91 87.10 -52.84
CA SER A 197 -24.61 88.14 -53.59
C SER A 197 -24.51 87.90 -55.10
N GLU A 198 -25.29 88.63 -55.90
CA GLU A 198 -25.32 88.52 -57.37
C GLU A 198 -23.94 88.66 -58.05
N ASN A 199 -22.98 89.34 -57.41
CA ASN A 199 -21.59 89.46 -57.88
C ASN A 199 -20.67 88.29 -57.46
N GLY A 200 -21.22 87.24 -56.84
CA GLY A 200 -20.48 86.06 -56.35
C GLY A 200 -19.74 86.24 -55.02
N ALA A 201 -19.75 87.42 -54.40
CA ALA A 201 -19.09 87.64 -53.11
C ALA A 201 -19.92 87.04 -51.96
N SER A 202 -19.26 86.38 -51.00
CA SER A 202 -19.91 85.90 -49.77
C SER A 202 -20.38 87.08 -48.93
N VAL A 203 -21.65 87.05 -48.55
CA VAL A 203 -22.36 88.14 -47.86
C VAL A 203 -22.36 87.91 -46.35
N GLU A 204 -22.35 86.65 -45.91
CA GLU A 204 -22.19 86.23 -44.51
C GLU A 204 -21.06 85.19 -44.42
N GLU A 205 -20.59 84.91 -43.21
CA GLU A 205 -19.70 83.77 -42.94
C GLU A 205 -20.51 82.45 -43.01
N PRO A 206 -19.89 81.32 -43.44
CA PRO A 206 -20.58 80.03 -43.50
C PRO A 206 -21.14 79.61 -42.15
N MET A 207 -22.39 79.13 -42.13
CA MET A 207 -23.12 78.83 -40.91
C MET A 207 -23.33 77.32 -40.79
N ASN A 208 -22.85 76.71 -39.69
CA ASN A 208 -23.11 75.29 -39.40
C ASN A 208 -24.60 75.07 -39.08
N ILE A 209 -25.15 74.00 -39.63
CA ILE A 209 -26.52 73.51 -39.51
C ILE A 209 -26.39 72.01 -39.20
N SER A 210 -26.49 71.67 -37.92
CA SER A 210 -26.64 70.27 -37.48
C SER A 210 -28.07 69.81 -37.75
N ILE A 211 -28.21 68.68 -38.42
CA ILE A 211 -29.47 67.96 -38.62
C ILE A 211 -29.34 66.62 -37.93
N ILE A 212 -30.08 66.44 -36.84
CA ILE A 212 -30.08 65.22 -36.03
C ILE A 212 -31.27 64.37 -36.48
N VAL A 213 -31.00 63.15 -36.89
CA VAL A 213 -32.03 62.18 -37.25
C VAL A 213 -32.57 61.57 -35.96
N THR A 214 -33.88 61.71 -35.72
CA THR A 214 -34.51 61.13 -34.53
C THR A 214 -35.05 59.74 -34.84
N ASP A 215 -34.66 58.83 -33.98
CA ASP A 215 -34.96 57.40 -33.98
C ASP A 215 -36.45 57.05 -34.11
N GLN A 216 -36.77 55.96 -34.81
CA GLN A 216 -38.07 55.29 -34.84
C GLN A 216 -37.87 53.79 -34.60
N ASN A 217 -38.75 53.16 -33.83
CA ASN A 217 -38.73 51.70 -33.65
C ASN A 217 -39.10 50.99 -34.97
N ASP A 218 -38.10 50.63 -35.77
CA ASP A 218 -38.26 49.92 -37.05
C ASP A 218 -37.33 48.70 -37.21
N HIS A 219 -36.34 48.54 -36.33
CA HIS A 219 -35.66 47.26 -36.11
C HIS A 219 -36.42 46.44 -35.06
N LYS A 220 -35.80 45.33 -34.63
CA LYS A 220 -36.31 44.46 -33.58
C LYS A 220 -35.14 43.72 -32.93
N PRO A 221 -35.27 43.26 -31.67
CA PRO A 221 -34.14 42.67 -30.98
C PRO A 221 -33.66 41.41 -31.70
N ARG A 222 -32.36 41.20 -31.78
CA ARG A 222 -31.76 39.98 -32.32
C ARG A 222 -30.83 39.35 -31.30
N PHE A 223 -31.08 38.08 -30.97
CA PHE A 223 -30.16 37.30 -30.15
C PHE A 223 -28.81 37.10 -30.83
N THR A 224 -27.74 37.07 -30.03
CA THR A 224 -26.37 36.83 -30.52
C THR A 224 -26.17 35.38 -30.99
N GLN A 225 -26.99 34.45 -30.50
CA GLN A 225 -27.00 33.02 -30.83
C GLN A 225 -28.45 32.53 -30.92
N ASP A 226 -28.72 31.56 -31.81
CA ASP A 226 -30.05 30.93 -31.92
C ASP A 226 -30.31 29.94 -30.75
N VAL A 227 -29.23 29.34 -30.21
CA VAL A 227 -29.26 28.38 -29.09
C VAL A 227 -28.15 28.72 -28.10
N PHE A 228 -28.52 28.99 -26.85
CA PHE A 228 -27.61 29.08 -25.71
C PHE A 228 -27.58 27.74 -24.96
N ARG A 229 -26.42 27.36 -24.42
CA ARG A 229 -26.27 26.17 -23.56
C ARG A 229 -25.60 26.56 -22.26
N GLY A 230 -26.11 26.03 -21.15
CA GLY A 230 -25.53 26.18 -19.82
C GLY A 230 -25.79 24.94 -18.99
N SER A 231 -25.05 24.77 -17.90
CA SER A 231 -25.12 23.62 -17.02
C SER A 231 -25.16 24.07 -15.56
N ILE A 232 -25.93 23.39 -14.72
CA ILE A 232 -26.03 23.70 -13.29
C ILE A 232 -26.11 22.41 -12.48
N LEU A 233 -25.43 22.34 -11.33
CA LEU A 233 -25.59 21.24 -10.39
C LEU A 233 -27.03 21.18 -9.87
N GLU A 234 -27.54 19.98 -9.60
CA GLU A 234 -28.76 19.81 -8.83
C GLU A 234 -28.58 20.17 -7.35
N GLY A 235 -29.69 20.15 -6.59
CA GLY A 235 -29.68 20.53 -5.17
C GLY A 235 -29.29 21.98 -4.85
N VAL A 236 -28.92 22.79 -5.86
CA VAL A 236 -28.50 24.19 -5.66
C VAL A 236 -29.59 25.08 -5.07
N LEU A 237 -29.16 26.05 -4.28
CA LEU A 237 -30.07 27.00 -3.65
C LEU A 237 -30.74 27.93 -4.68
N PRO A 238 -32.02 28.30 -4.49
CA PRO A 238 -32.68 29.33 -5.28
C PRO A 238 -31.90 30.65 -5.27
N GLY A 239 -31.85 31.31 -6.44
CA GLY A 239 -31.07 32.52 -6.69
C GLY A 239 -29.74 32.26 -7.42
N THR A 240 -29.29 31.00 -7.50
CA THR A 240 -28.07 30.64 -8.25
C THR A 240 -28.19 30.98 -9.73
N SER A 241 -27.19 31.67 -10.28
CA SER A 241 -27.11 32.02 -11.70
C SER A 241 -26.63 30.82 -12.53
N VAL A 242 -27.30 30.55 -13.65
CA VAL A 242 -27.02 29.41 -14.55
C VAL A 242 -26.23 29.88 -15.78
N MET A 243 -26.77 30.86 -16.50
CA MET A 243 -26.16 31.41 -17.72
C MET A 243 -26.65 32.82 -17.99
N GLN A 244 -26.10 33.49 -19.01
CA GLN A 244 -26.57 34.80 -19.48
C GLN A 244 -26.84 34.75 -20.98
N VAL A 245 -28.08 35.06 -21.37
CA VAL A 245 -28.43 35.27 -22.78
C VAL A 245 -28.20 36.72 -23.18
N THR A 246 -27.94 36.97 -24.46
CA THR A 246 -27.73 38.31 -24.99
C THR A 246 -28.45 38.53 -26.31
N ALA A 247 -29.12 39.66 -26.42
CA ALA A 247 -29.72 40.19 -27.63
C ALA A 247 -29.37 41.68 -27.77
N THR A 248 -29.28 42.12 -29.02
CA THR A 248 -28.97 43.49 -29.41
C THR A 248 -30.08 44.04 -30.28
N ASP A 249 -30.40 45.30 -30.10
CA ASP A 249 -31.22 46.07 -31.03
C ASP A 249 -30.34 47.14 -31.71
N GLU A 250 -30.69 47.57 -32.91
CA GLU A 250 -29.95 48.58 -33.67
C GLU A 250 -30.47 50.00 -33.37
N ASP A 251 -31.71 50.13 -32.88
CA ASP A 251 -32.39 51.40 -32.56
C ASP A 251 -31.78 52.13 -31.31
N ASP A 252 -32.17 53.38 -31.06
CA ASP A 252 -31.59 54.25 -30.03
C ASP A 252 -31.97 53.82 -28.60
N ALA A 253 -31.09 53.07 -27.95
CA ALA A 253 -31.19 52.66 -26.55
C ALA A 253 -30.80 53.74 -25.52
N ILE A 254 -30.28 54.91 -25.95
CA ILE A 254 -29.73 55.95 -25.07
C ILE A 254 -30.73 57.10 -24.88
N ASN A 255 -31.28 57.62 -25.98
CA ASN A 255 -32.22 58.74 -25.94
C ASN A 255 -33.68 58.29 -25.98
N THR A 256 -33.95 57.04 -26.37
CA THR A 256 -35.29 56.46 -26.42
C THR A 256 -35.31 55.08 -25.73
N TYR A 257 -36.49 54.45 -25.69
CA TYR A 257 -36.63 53.06 -25.25
C TYR A 257 -36.57 52.06 -26.40
N ASN A 258 -36.50 52.50 -27.66
CA ASN A 258 -36.62 51.64 -28.84
C ASN A 258 -35.52 50.58 -28.81
N GLY A 259 -34.24 50.98 -28.68
CA GLY A 259 -33.15 50.01 -28.52
C GLY A 259 -33.05 49.31 -27.15
N VAL A 260 -33.97 49.56 -26.19
CA VAL A 260 -33.88 49.01 -24.83
C VAL A 260 -34.58 47.65 -24.75
N VAL A 261 -33.78 46.59 -24.84
CA VAL A 261 -34.24 45.20 -24.78
C VAL A 261 -34.62 44.78 -23.36
N ALA A 262 -35.79 44.15 -23.21
CA ALA A 262 -36.21 43.42 -22.01
C ALA A 262 -36.33 41.91 -22.29
N TYR A 263 -35.81 41.09 -21.40
CA TYR A 263 -35.84 39.62 -21.49
C TYR A 263 -36.98 39.01 -20.66
N SER A 264 -37.61 37.96 -21.18
CA SER A 264 -38.60 37.13 -20.50
C SER A 264 -38.49 35.65 -20.91
N ILE A 265 -38.99 34.74 -20.08
CA ILE A 265 -39.16 33.32 -20.46
C ILE A 265 -40.56 33.18 -21.07
N HIS A 266 -40.63 32.76 -22.33
CA HIS A 266 -41.90 32.52 -23.03
C HIS A 266 -42.49 31.15 -22.66
N SER A 267 -41.65 30.12 -22.63
CA SER A 267 -42.02 28.76 -22.23
C SER A 267 -40.81 28.02 -21.65
N GLN A 268 -41.09 27.06 -20.76
CA GLN A 268 -40.14 26.10 -20.21
C GLN A 268 -40.70 24.68 -20.44
N GLU A 269 -39.85 23.77 -20.88
CA GLU A 269 -40.14 22.34 -21.03
C GLU A 269 -39.08 21.51 -20.27
N PRO A 270 -39.48 20.58 -19.36
CA PRO A 270 -40.83 20.32 -18.85
C PRO A 270 -41.50 21.54 -18.18
N LYS A 271 -42.84 21.56 -18.12
CA LYS A 271 -43.66 22.71 -17.67
C LYS A 271 -43.66 22.97 -16.15
N ASP A 272 -42.48 22.94 -15.56
CA ASP A 272 -42.22 23.41 -14.20
C ASP A 272 -41.83 24.90 -14.21
N LEU A 273 -41.88 25.57 -13.06
CA LEU A 273 -41.40 26.96 -12.88
C LEU A 273 -40.07 26.94 -12.12
N MET A 274 -39.02 26.44 -12.77
CA MET A 274 -37.69 26.25 -12.13
C MET A 274 -36.74 27.42 -12.38
N PHE A 275 -36.87 28.12 -13.51
CA PHE A 275 -35.98 29.21 -13.88
C PHE A 275 -36.70 30.55 -14.00
N THR A 276 -35.96 31.63 -13.79
CA THR A 276 -36.35 33.01 -14.07
C THR A 276 -35.24 33.70 -14.87
N VAL A 277 -35.58 34.76 -15.61
CA VAL A 277 -34.59 35.58 -16.33
C VAL A 277 -34.62 37.02 -15.83
N HIS A 278 -33.45 37.58 -15.56
CA HIS A 278 -33.33 38.95 -15.11
C HIS A 278 -33.56 39.91 -16.29
N ARG A 279 -34.62 40.70 -16.17
CA ARG A 279 -35.27 41.46 -17.24
C ARG A 279 -34.34 42.37 -18.06
N SER A 280 -33.30 42.96 -17.46
CA SER A 280 -32.39 43.88 -18.17
C SER A 280 -31.02 43.29 -18.51
N THR A 281 -30.62 42.15 -17.92
CA THR A 281 -29.28 41.57 -18.14
C THR A 281 -29.30 40.25 -18.91
N GLY A 282 -30.47 39.60 -19.04
CA GLY A 282 -30.57 38.28 -19.66
C GLY A 282 -30.00 37.15 -18.78
N THR A 283 -29.67 37.42 -17.52
CA THR A 283 -29.14 36.40 -16.58
C THR A 283 -30.25 35.44 -16.19
N ILE A 284 -30.10 34.16 -16.49
CA ILE A 284 -31.04 33.10 -16.10
C ILE A 284 -30.59 32.55 -14.74
N SER A 285 -31.50 32.46 -13.78
CA SER A 285 -31.26 31.93 -12.44
C SER A 285 -32.36 30.98 -11.97
N VAL A 286 -32.02 30.12 -11.01
CA VAL A 286 -32.94 29.16 -10.40
C VAL A 286 -33.91 29.90 -9.46
N VAL A 287 -35.21 29.67 -9.57
CA VAL A 287 -36.25 30.33 -8.74
C VAL A 287 -36.88 29.40 -7.70
N SER A 288 -36.90 28.09 -7.95
CA SER A 288 -37.43 27.07 -7.04
C SER A 288 -36.36 26.03 -6.71
N SER A 289 -36.39 25.50 -5.49
CA SER A 289 -35.70 24.25 -5.14
C SER A 289 -36.39 23.06 -5.84
N GLY A 290 -35.65 21.97 -6.03
CA GLY A 290 -36.16 20.75 -6.69
C GLY A 290 -35.70 20.54 -8.12
N LEU A 291 -34.54 21.12 -8.49
CA LEU A 291 -33.70 20.56 -9.56
C LEU A 291 -33.15 19.21 -9.06
N ASP A 292 -33.34 18.20 -9.89
CA ASP A 292 -33.21 16.76 -9.60
C ASP A 292 -33.06 16.09 -10.97
N ARG A 293 -31.88 15.51 -11.20
CA ARG A 293 -31.37 15.01 -12.50
C ARG A 293 -32.00 13.66 -12.83
N GLU A 294 -32.21 12.82 -11.83
CA GLU A 294 -32.87 11.51 -11.90
C GLU A 294 -34.29 11.65 -12.44
N ARG A 295 -34.97 12.76 -12.11
CA ARG A 295 -36.31 13.10 -12.61
C ARG A 295 -36.29 13.92 -13.90
N VAL A 296 -35.43 14.96 -14.01
CA VAL A 296 -35.33 15.84 -15.20
C VAL A 296 -33.88 16.27 -15.45
N PRO A 297 -33.13 15.61 -16.34
CA PRO A 297 -31.72 15.92 -16.58
C PRO A 297 -31.48 17.13 -17.51
N GLU A 298 -32.49 17.56 -18.29
CA GLU A 298 -32.37 18.69 -19.21
C GLU A 298 -33.68 19.52 -19.23
N TYR A 299 -33.53 20.84 -19.19
CA TYR A 299 -34.63 21.80 -19.36
C TYR A 299 -34.40 22.66 -20.61
N THR A 300 -35.41 22.76 -21.46
CA THR A 300 -35.42 23.65 -22.63
C THR A 300 -36.27 24.89 -22.35
N LEU A 301 -35.64 26.07 -22.42
CA LEU A 301 -36.28 27.37 -22.25
C LEU A 301 -36.40 28.07 -23.60
N THR A 302 -37.59 28.57 -23.93
CA THR A 302 -37.75 29.56 -25.02
C THR A 302 -37.67 30.94 -24.39
N ILE A 303 -36.57 31.65 -24.64
CA ILE A 303 -36.33 33.00 -24.14
C ILE A 303 -36.81 34.00 -25.18
N GLN A 304 -37.51 35.03 -24.74
CA GLN A 304 -38.01 36.13 -25.56
C GLN A 304 -37.24 37.41 -25.21
N ALA A 305 -36.84 38.15 -26.24
CA ALA A 305 -36.29 39.50 -26.14
C ALA A 305 -37.28 40.46 -26.81
N THR A 306 -37.66 41.52 -26.11
CA THR A 306 -38.67 42.49 -26.57
C THR A 306 -38.15 43.91 -26.42
N ASP A 307 -38.26 44.73 -27.47
CA ASP A 307 -37.87 46.14 -27.48
C ASP A 307 -38.86 47.04 -26.72
N MET A 308 -38.63 48.36 -26.75
CA MET A 308 -39.41 49.36 -26.00
C MET A 308 -39.51 49.04 -24.50
N ASN A 309 -38.43 48.50 -23.93
CA ASN A 309 -38.39 48.01 -22.56
C ASN A 309 -39.53 47.01 -22.28
N GLY A 310 -39.86 46.12 -23.23
CA GLY A 310 -40.78 44.99 -23.04
C GLY A 310 -42.17 45.11 -23.66
N ASP A 311 -42.51 46.25 -24.26
CA ASP A 311 -43.86 46.54 -24.77
C ASP A 311 -43.97 46.59 -26.32
N GLY A 312 -42.85 46.41 -27.06
CA GLY A 312 -42.80 46.53 -28.53
C GLY A 312 -42.61 45.21 -29.29
N SER A 313 -41.75 45.19 -30.31
CA SER A 313 -41.50 43.99 -31.12
C SER A 313 -40.66 42.97 -30.36
N SER A 314 -40.80 41.69 -30.71
CA SER A 314 -40.09 40.62 -30.01
C SER A 314 -39.55 39.53 -30.92
N THR A 315 -38.49 38.89 -30.45
CA THR A 315 -37.88 37.69 -31.04
C THR A 315 -37.63 36.64 -29.97
N THR A 316 -37.37 35.40 -30.39
CA THR A 316 -37.16 34.27 -29.49
C THR A 316 -35.91 33.48 -29.85
N ALA A 317 -35.25 32.92 -28.84
CA ALA A 317 -34.13 31.98 -28.96
C ALA A 317 -34.30 30.83 -27.97
N MET A 318 -33.57 29.73 -28.17
CA MET A 318 -33.58 28.60 -27.24
C MET A 318 -32.44 28.73 -26.22
N ALA A 319 -32.69 28.38 -24.97
CA ALA A 319 -31.66 28.19 -23.96
C ALA A 319 -31.85 26.82 -23.32
N ILE A 320 -30.83 25.96 -23.43
CA ILE A 320 -30.84 24.59 -22.93
C ILE A 320 -30.02 24.55 -21.63
N VAL A 321 -30.64 24.10 -20.55
CA VAL A 321 -30.02 23.91 -19.23
C VAL A 321 -29.84 22.42 -18.97
N GLU A 322 -28.59 21.97 -18.91
CA GLU A 322 -28.22 20.63 -18.47
C GLU A 322 -28.10 20.61 -16.94
N ILE A 323 -28.69 19.61 -16.29
CA ILE A 323 -28.57 19.38 -14.85
C ILE A 323 -27.40 18.42 -14.62
N LEU A 324 -26.43 18.87 -13.82
CA LEU A 324 -25.24 18.09 -13.46
C LEU A 324 -25.47 17.33 -12.16
N ASP A 325 -24.97 16.09 -12.17
CA ASP A 325 -24.98 15.09 -11.11
C ASP A 325 -24.39 15.60 -9.79
N ALA A 326 -25.08 15.31 -8.69
CA ALA A 326 -24.61 15.46 -7.33
C ALA A 326 -24.95 14.20 -6.52
N ASN A 327 -24.09 13.79 -5.57
CA ASN A 327 -24.38 12.62 -4.74
C ASN A 327 -25.53 12.92 -3.76
N ASP A 328 -26.75 12.60 -4.17
CA ASP A 328 -28.00 12.78 -3.42
C ASP A 328 -28.85 11.50 -3.30
N ASN A 329 -28.47 10.42 -3.99
CA ASN A 329 -28.97 9.07 -3.76
C ASN A 329 -27.91 8.20 -3.07
N ALA A 330 -28.35 7.32 -2.17
CA ALA A 330 -27.46 6.38 -1.50
C ALA A 330 -27.57 4.98 -2.12
N PRO A 331 -26.48 4.22 -2.22
CA PRO A 331 -26.49 2.89 -2.81
C PRO A 331 -27.27 1.95 -1.90
N VAL A 332 -28.28 1.28 -2.46
CA VAL A 332 -29.18 0.39 -1.72
C VAL A 332 -28.95 -1.06 -2.07
N PHE A 333 -28.72 -1.90 -1.06
CA PHE A 333 -28.63 -3.36 -1.25
C PHE A 333 -29.95 -3.96 -1.72
N GLN A 334 -29.91 -4.76 -2.78
CA GLN A 334 -31.04 -5.52 -3.30
C GLN A 334 -30.58 -6.94 -3.69
N PRO A 335 -30.81 -7.99 -2.87
CA PRO A 335 -31.51 -8.00 -1.58
C PRO A 335 -30.70 -7.40 -0.42
N GLN A 336 -31.34 -7.22 0.75
CA GLN A 336 -30.69 -6.79 2.01
C GLN A 336 -30.19 -7.97 2.88
N GLN A 337 -30.57 -9.20 2.54
CA GLN A 337 -30.15 -10.41 3.24
C GLN A 337 -29.57 -11.40 2.24
N TYR A 338 -28.41 -11.95 2.58
CA TYR A 338 -27.71 -12.94 1.78
C TYR A 338 -27.38 -14.16 2.63
N GLU A 339 -27.43 -15.33 2.01
CA GLU A 339 -26.89 -16.58 2.55
C GLU A 339 -25.71 -16.99 1.68
N ALA A 340 -24.65 -17.49 2.30
CA ALA A 340 -23.46 -18.00 1.63
C ALA A 340 -22.99 -19.27 2.34
N ARG A 341 -22.28 -20.13 1.61
CA ARG A 341 -21.68 -21.34 2.15
C ARG A 341 -20.22 -21.42 1.75
N VAL A 342 -19.41 -21.98 2.63
CA VAL A 342 -17.98 -22.14 2.38
C VAL A 342 -17.47 -23.38 3.10
N PRO A 343 -16.72 -24.27 2.43
CA PRO A 343 -15.96 -25.28 3.14
C PRO A 343 -14.99 -24.59 4.10
N GLU A 344 -14.79 -25.17 5.28
CA GLU A 344 -13.77 -24.67 6.20
C GLU A 344 -12.35 -24.77 5.60
N ASN A 345 -11.38 -24.15 6.27
CA ASN A 345 -10.00 -24.01 5.82
C ASN A 345 -9.79 -23.31 4.44
N ALA A 346 -10.86 -22.97 3.70
CA ALA A 346 -10.77 -22.36 2.37
C ALA A 346 -10.38 -20.87 2.42
N VAL A 347 -9.23 -20.55 1.80
CA VAL A 347 -8.68 -19.18 1.69
C VAL A 347 -8.86 -18.64 0.26
N GLY A 348 -9.22 -17.37 0.13
CA GLY A 348 -9.44 -16.70 -1.17
C GLY A 348 -10.74 -17.11 -1.87
N HIS A 349 -11.63 -17.84 -1.18
CA HIS A 349 -12.86 -18.36 -1.77
C HIS A 349 -13.90 -17.25 -1.94
N GLU A 350 -14.53 -17.16 -3.11
CA GLU A 350 -15.63 -16.21 -3.37
C GLU A 350 -16.92 -16.71 -2.69
N LEU A 351 -17.38 -15.97 -1.68
CA LEU A 351 -18.54 -16.34 -0.86
C LEU A 351 -19.86 -15.93 -1.51
N GLN A 352 -19.93 -14.67 -1.93
CA GLN A 352 -21.16 -14.06 -2.44
C GLN A 352 -20.88 -12.76 -3.19
N ARG A 353 -21.71 -12.46 -4.20
CA ARG A 353 -21.73 -11.15 -4.87
C ARG A 353 -22.90 -10.34 -4.34
N LEU A 354 -22.60 -9.23 -3.67
CA LEU A 354 -23.59 -8.29 -3.14
C LEU A 354 -23.99 -7.29 -4.23
N THR A 355 -25.28 -7.23 -4.52
CA THR A 355 -25.86 -6.35 -5.54
C THR A 355 -26.43 -5.09 -4.91
N VAL A 356 -26.06 -3.94 -5.46
CA VAL A 356 -26.54 -2.62 -5.03
C VAL A 356 -27.13 -1.86 -6.21
N THR A 357 -28.09 -1.00 -5.92
CA THR A 357 -28.68 -0.07 -6.88
C THR A 357 -28.43 1.34 -6.41
N ASP A 358 -27.85 2.16 -7.29
CA ASP A 358 -27.70 3.60 -7.12
C ASP A 358 -28.36 4.30 -8.33
N LEU A 359 -28.89 5.50 -8.12
CA LEU A 359 -29.64 6.27 -9.12
C LEU A 359 -28.82 7.42 -9.72
N ASP A 360 -27.74 7.83 -9.05
CA ASP A 360 -26.78 8.83 -9.52
C ASP A 360 -26.14 8.42 -10.86
N ALA A 361 -25.46 9.35 -11.54
CA ALA A 361 -24.95 9.12 -12.90
C ALA A 361 -24.00 7.91 -12.98
N PRO A 362 -24.27 6.92 -13.84
CA PRO A 362 -23.51 5.67 -13.85
C PRO A 362 -22.06 5.89 -14.25
N ASN A 363 -21.15 5.20 -13.56
CA ASN A 363 -19.69 5.38 -13.64
C ASN A 363 -19.18 6.74 -13.13
N SER A 364 -19.99 7.53 -12.40
CA SER A 364 -19.49 8.66 -11.62
C SER A 364 -18.98 8.19 -10.25
N PRO A 365 -18.13 8.98 -9.57
CA PRO A 365 -17.78 8.73 -8.16
C PRO A 365 -18.97 8.81 -7.20
N ALA A 366 -20.08 9.45 -7.61
CA ALA A 366 -21.34 9.43 -6.88
C ALA A 366 -22.01 8.05 -7.01
N TRP A 367 -21.96 7.40 -8.17
CA TRP A 367 -22.49 6.04 -8.35
C TRP A 367 -21.56 4.91 -7.83
N GLN A 368 -20.24 5.09 -7.86
CA GLN A 368 -19.27 4.04 -7.53
C GLN A 368 -19.31 3.66 -6.04
N ALA A 369 -19.61 2.39 -5.76
CA ALA A 369 -19.82 1.85 -4.43
C ALA A 369 -18.53 1.42 -3.74
N THR A 370 -18.45 1.68 -2.43
CA THR A 370 -17.40 1.25 -1.52
C THR A 370 -18.05 0.46 -0.38
N TYR A 371 -17.60 -0.77 -0.18
CA TYR A 371 -18.15 -1.68 0.83
C TYR A 371 -17.28 -1.73 2.07
N ARG A 372 -17.91 -1.86 3.25
CA ARG A 372 -17.20 -2.07 4.52
C ARG A 372 -17.94 -3.07 5.41
N ILE A 373 -17.22 -4.05 5.93
CA ILE A 373 -17.73 -4.92 7.01
C ILE A 373 -17.69 -4.09 8.30
N VAL A 374 -18.86 -3.83 8.91
CA VAL A 374 -18.98 -3.04 10.15
C VAL A 374 -19.05 -3.89 11.40
N GLU A 375 -19.60 -5.10 11.31
CA GLU A 375 -19.75 -6.02 12.43
C GLU A 375 -19.75 -7.48 11.93
N GLY A 376 -19.33 -8.41 12.79
CA GLY A 376 -19.38 -9.86 12.53
C GLY A 376 -18.03 -10.52 12.25
N ASP A 377 -17.01 -9.74 11.85
CA ASP A 377 -15.65 -10.25 11.59
C ASP A 377 -14.61 -9.76 12.62
N ASN A 378 -14.72 -10.27 13.84
CA ASN A 378 -13.77 -9.93 14.92
C ASN A 378 -12.35 -10.46 14.71
N GLY A 379 -12.13 -11.35 13.74
CA GLY A 379 -10.84 -12.01 13.49
C GLY A 379 -10.19 -11.68 12.16
N ASP A 380 -10.77 -10.78 11.36
CA ASP A 380 -10.26 -10.42 10.03
C ASP A 380 -10.12 -11.66 9.13
N HIS A 381 -11.19 -12.47 9.09
CA HIS A 381 -11.31 -13.68 8.25
C HIS A 381 -11.93 -13.38 6.88
N PHE A 382 -12.60 -12.24 6.72
CA PHE A 382 -13.32 -11.89 5.49
C PHE A 382 -12.75 -10.61 4.88
N THR A 383 -12.87 -10.47 3.58
CA THR A 383 -12.59 -9.20 2.89
C THR A 383 -13.58 -8.98 1.76
N ILE A 384 -13.89 -7.72 1.48
CA ILE A 384 -14.85 -7.33 0.45
C ILE A 384 -14.22 -6.29 -0.47
N THR A 385 -14.42 -6.47 -1.77
CA THR A 385 -13.92 -5.58 -2.82
C THR A 385 -15.03 -5.19 -3.80
N THR A 386 -14.96 -4.00 -4.38
CA THR A 386 -15.91 -3.58 -5.42
C THR A 386 -15.43 -4.08 -6.78
N HIS A 387 -16.29 -4.79 -7.52
CA HIS A 387 -16.02 -5.13 -8.91
C HIS A 387 -16.12 -3.87 -9.80
N PRO A 388 -15.07 -3.49 -10.56
CA PRO A 388 -15.00 -2.18 -11.21
C PRO A 388 -16.09 -1.95 -12.27
N GLU A 389 -16.49 -2.98 -13.01
CA GLU A 389 -17.49 -2.82 -14.08
C GLU A 389 -18.95 -2.92 -13.61
N SER A 390 -19.24 -3.79 -12.64
CA SER A 390 -20.62 -4.09 -12.23
C SER A 390 -21.03 -3.38 -10.94
N ASN A 391 -20.09 -2.71 -10.26
CA ASN A 391 -20.30 -2.07 -8.96
C ASN A 391 -20.77 -3.02 -7.84
N HIS A 392 -20.57 -4.34 -8.01
CA HIS A 392 -20.99 -5.36 -7.05
C HIS A 392 -19.90 -5.60 -5.99
N GLY A 393 -20.31 -5.88 -4.75
CA GLY A 393 -19.39 -6.24 -3.67
C GLY A 393 -19.05 -7.72 -3.71
N ILE A 394 -17.79 -8.06 -4.00
CA ILE A 394 -17.30 -9.44 -3.97
C ILE A 394 -16.80 -9.73 -2.55
N LEU A 395 -17.54 -10.54 -1.80
CA LEU A 395 -17.14 -11.01 -0.48
C LEU A 395 -16.28 -12.29 -0.63
N THR A 396 -15.13 -12.32 0.02
CA THR A 396 -14.16 -13.44 -0.06
C THR A 396 -13.60 -13.81 1.33
N THR A 397 -13.11 -15.04 1.48
CA THR A 397 -12.34 -15.43 2.67
C THR A 397 -10.89 -14.94 2.58
N LYS A 398 -10.43 -14.27 3.63
CA LYS A 398 -9.04 -13.80 3.82
C LYS A 398 -8.19 -14.81 4.60
N LYS A 399 -8.83 -15.58 5.49
CA LYS A 399 -8.24 -16.66 6.30
C LYS A 399 -9.16 -17.87 6.25
N GLY A 400 -8.64 -19.05 6.56
CA GLY A 400 -9.45 -20.23 6.78
C GLY A 400 -10.45 -20.00 7.92
N LEU A 401 -11.63 -20.58 7.78
CA LEU A 401 -12.60 -20.72 8.87
C LEU A 401 -12.42 -22.12 9.49
N ASP A 402 -12.97 -22.29 10.68
CA ASP A 402 -12.88 -23.48 11.54
C ASP A 402 -14.31 -23.78 12.01
N PHE A 403 -14.85 -24.94 11.59
CA PHE A 403 -16.24 -25.33 11.81
C PHE A 403 -16.51 -25.67 13.27
N GLU A 404 -15.60 -26.44 13.89
CA GLU A 404 -15.55 -26.86 15.29
C GLU A 404 -15.59 -25.66 16.25
N ALA A 405 -14.86 -24.60 15.92
CA ALA A 405 -14.91 -23.33 16.65
C ALA A 405 -16.20 -22.56 16.35
N LYS A 406 -16.61 -22.46 15.08
CA LYS A 406 -17.81 -21.66 14.72
C LYS A 406 -18.41 -21.95 13.33
N ASN A 407 -19.37 -22.87 13.29
CA ASN A 407 -20.18 -23.19 12.11
C ASN A 407 -20.99 -22.06 11.42
N GLN A 408 -21.15 -20.87 12.01
CA GLN A 408 -21.93 -19.78 11.41
C GLN A 408 -21.38 -18.38 11.74
N HIS A 409 -21.21 -17.56 10.69
CA HIS A 409 -20.85 -16.14 10.80
C HIS A 409 -21.98 -15.25 10.27
N THR A 410 -22.39 -14.27 11.06
CA THR A 410 -23.34 -13.23 10.64
C THR A 410 -22.56 -11.93 10.48
N LEU A 411 -22.40 -11.48 9.24
CA LEU A 411 -21.69 -10.27 8.88
C LEU A 411 -22.70 -9.15 8.59
N TYR A 412 -22.37 -7.94 9.04
CA TYR A 412 -23.07 -6.73 8.64
C TYR A 412 -22.14 -5.91 7.76
N VAL A 413 -22.59 -5.64 6.54
CA VAL A 413 -21.84 -4.88 5.54
C VAL A 413 -22.61 -3.61 5.22
N GLU A 414 -21.96 -2.47 5.35
CA GLU A 414 -22.46 -1.20 4.82
C GLU A 414 -21.96 -0.97 3.39
N VAL A 415 -22.70 -0.14 2.66
CA VAL A 415 -22.24 0.44 1.40
C VAL A 415 -22.40 1.97 1.44
N ILE A 416 -21.39 2.64 0.92
CA ILE A 416 -21.34 4.09 0.69
C ILE A 416 -20.77 4.33 -0.72
N ASN A 417 -20.82 5.55 -1.23
CA ASN A 417 -20.17 5.90 -2.49
C ASN A 417 -18.72 6.32 -2.27
N GLU A 418 -17.95 6.41 -3.35
CA GLU A 418 -16.61 7.00 -3.34
C GLU A 418 -16.67 8.52 -3.06
N ALA A 419 -17.64 9.22 -3.66
CA ALA A 419 -17.91 10.62 -3.36
C ALA A 419 -18.72 10.77 -2.06
N PRO A 420 -18.46 11.82 -1.25
CA PRO A 420 -19.27 12.11 -0.07
C PRO A 420 -20.67 12.63 -0.46
N PHE A 421 -21.70 12.19 0.27
CA PHE A 421 -23.07 12.67 0.12
C PHE A 421 -23.18 14.20 0.27
N VAL A 422 -23.90 14.86 -0.64
CA VAL A 422 -24.23 16.29 -0.56
C VAL A 422 -25.34 16.55 0.47
N VAL A 423 -26.21 15.55 0.68
CA VAL A 423 -27.30 15.54 1.68
C VAL A 423 -27.07 14.45 2.72
N LYS A 424 -27.67 14.59 3.92
CA LYS A 424 -27.52 13.57 4.98
C LYS A 424 -28.47 12.39 4.75
N LEU A 425 -27.96 11.33 4.12
CA LEU A 425 -28.68 10.10 3.82
C LEU A 425 -28.39 8.98 4.84
N PRO A 426 -29.33 8.04 5.04
CA PRO A 426 -29.04 6.79 5.73
C PRO A 426 -28.24 5.84 4.82
N THR A 427 -27.12 5.32 5.32
CA THR A 427 -26.34 4.28 4.63
C THR A 427 -27.08 2.95 4.62
N SER A 428 -27.09 2.24 3.49
CA SER A 428 -27.70 0.92 3.40
C SER A 428 -26.79 -0.13 4.05
N THR A 429 -27.39 -1.09 4.76
CA THR A 429 -26.67 -2.24 5.33
C THR A 429 -27.32 -3.55 4.89
N ALA A 430 -26.47 -4.53 4.57
CA ALA A 430 -26.86 -5.91 4.30
C ALA A 430 -26.39 -6.82 5.42
N THR A 431 -27.18 -7.87 5.69
CA THR A 431 -26.80 -8.96 6.59
C THR A 431 -26.46 -10.18 5.75
N ILE A 432 -25.23 -10.69 5.89
CA ILE A 432 -24.78 -11.92 5.22
C ILE A 432 -24.62 -12.99 6.28
N VAL A 433 -25.34 -14.11 6.10
CA VAL A 433 -25.14 -15.32 6.89
C VAL A 433 -24.25 -16.26 6.11
N VAL A 434 -23.04 -16.47 6.61
CA VAL A 434 -22.09 -17.46 6.10
C VAL A 434 -22.22 -18.72 6.95
N HIS A 435 -22.61 -19.81 6.32
CA HIS A 435 -22.55 -21.16 6.90
C HIS A 435 -21.20 -21.78 6.53
N VAL A 436 -20.47 -22.23 7.54
CA VAL A 436 -19.28 -23.05 7.33
C VAL A 436 -19.75 -24.49 7.10
N GLU A 437 -19.24 -25.12 6.05
CA GLU A 437 -19.45 -26.54 5.77
C GLU A 437 -18.24 -27.32 6.31
N ASP A 438 -18.55 -28.29 7.17
CA ASP A 438 -17.68 -29.28 7.82
C ASP A 438 -16.89 -30.09 6.77
N VAL A 439 -15.55 -30.12 6.88
CA VAL A 439 -14.64 -30.84 5.98
C VAL A 439 -13.59 -31.61 6.78
N ASN A 440 -13.80 -32.92 6.83
CA ASN A 440 -12.92 -33.97 7.35
C ASN A 440 -11.45 -33.57 7.59
N GLU A 441 -11.06 -33.40 8.85
CA GLU A 441 -9.70 -33.03 9.24
C GLU A 441 -8.89 -34.22 9.78
N PRO A 442 -7.54 -34.22 9.63
CA PRO A 442 -6.70 -35.34 10.04
C PRO A 442 -6.65 -35.54 11.58
N PRO A 443 -6.83 -36.79 12.08
CA PRO A 443 -6.78 -37.10 13.51
C PRO A 443 -5.48 -36.68 14.20
N VAL A 444 -5.58 -35.81 15.21
CA VAL A 444 -4.43 -35.22 15.89
C VAL A 444 -3.99 -36.07 17.08
N PHE A 445 -2.73 -36.52 17.10
CA PHE A 445 -2.16 -37.21 18.26
C PHE A 445 -2.08 -36.31 19.50
N VAL A 446 -2.52 -36.82 20.65
CA VAL A 446 -2.51 -36.07 21.91
C VAL A 446 -1.66 -36.80 22.96
N PRO A 447 -0.43 -36.34 23.26
CA PRO A 447 0.31 -35.21 22.65
C PRO A 447 0.86 -35.53 21.23
N PRO A 448 1.23 -34.52 20.42
CA PRO A 448 1.79 -34.75 19.07
C PRO A 448 3.17 -35.42 19.08
N SER A 449 3.93 -35.24 20.16
CA SER A 449 5.11 -36.02 20.49
C SER A 449 4.94 -36.64 21.88
N LYS A 450 5.01 -37.96 21.96
CA LYS A 450 4.88 -38.72 23.20
C LYS A 450 6.23 -39.29 23.61
N VAL A 451 6.73 -38.82 24.76
CA VAL A 451 7.95 -39.35 25.39
C VAL A 451 7.56 -40.41 26.42
N ILE A 452 8.25 -41.55 26.43
CA ILE A 452 8.11 -42.62 27.43
C ILE A 452 9.48 -43.18 27.83
N GLU A 453 9.60 -43.64 29.07
CA GLU A 453 10.77 -44.39 29.56
C GLU A 453 10.45 -45.89 29.53
N VAL A 454 11.34 -46.70 28.94
CA VAL A 454 11.15 -48.14 28.74
C VAL A 454 12.44 -48.86 29.09
N GLN A 455 12.38 -49.96 29.84
CA GLN A 455 13.55 -50.82 30.08
C GLN A 455 13.84 -51.65 28.83
N GLU A 456 15.12 -51.74 28.48
CA GLU A 456 15.56 -52.66 27.42
C GLU A 456 15.43 -54.13 27.86
N GLY A 457 15.52 -55.05 26.90
CA GLY A 457 15.30 -56.48 27.17
C GLY A 457 13.88 -56.86 27.58
N ILE A 458 12.89 -55.95 27.42
CA ILE A 458 11.47 -56.22 27.65
C ILE A 458 10.97 -57.42 26.82
N SER A 459 10.02 -58.19 27.34
CA SER A 459 9.56 -59.40 26.66
C SER A 459 8.72 -59.10 25.42
N ILE A 460 8.94 -59.85 24.35
CA ILE A 460 8.12 -59.76 23.12
C ILE A 460 6.64 -60.02 23.47
N GLY A 461 5.77 -59.09 23.07
CA GLY A 461 4.34 -59.07 23.36
C GLY A 461 3.94 -58.24 24.60
N GLU A 462 4.89 -57.72 25.36
CA GLU A 462 4.61 -56.90 26.54
C GLU A 462 4.14 -55.47 26.13
N PRO A 463 3.13 -54.89 26.82
CA PRO A 463 2.60 -53.57 26.48
C PRO A 463 3.55 -52.45 26.93
N VAL A 464 4.00 -51.66 25.96
CA VAL A 464 4.94 -50.54 26.16
C VAL A 464 4.17 -49.27 26.54
N CYS A 465 3.20 -48.85 25.72
CA CYS A 465 2.30 -47.75 26.06
C CYS A 465 0.99 -47.80 25.26
N THR A 466 0.08 -46.85 25.49
CA THR A 466 -1.08 -46.60 24.62
C THR A 466 -0.93 -45.20 24.04
N TYR A 467 -0.99 -45.05 22.71
CA TYR A 467 -0.85 -43.77 22.03
C TYR A 467 -2.00 -43.55 21.05
N THR A 468 -2.85 -42.57 21.35
CA THR A 468 -4.12 -42.33 20.65
C THR A 468 -4.17 -40.93 20.06
N ALA A 469 -4.86 -40.81 18.93
CA ALA A 469 -5.25 -39.55 18.34
C ALA A 469 -6.67 -39.16 18.76
N ARG A 470 -7.03 -37.92 18.47
CA ARG A 470 -8.39 -37.41 18.53
C ARG A 470 -8.73 -36.80 17.19
N ASP A 471 -9.85 -37.21 16.66
CA ASP A 471 -10.52 -36.53 15.58
C ASP A 471 -10.98 -35.15 16.10
N PRO A 472 -10.69 -34.03 15.40
CA PRO A 472 -11.27 -32.75 15.73
C PRO A 472 -12.75 -32.69 15.31
N ASP A 473 -13.12 -33.37 14.22
CA ASP A 473 -14.45 -33.35 13.63
C ASP A 473 -15.54 -33.68 14.66
N ASN A 474 -16.67 -32.98 14.58
CA ASN A 474 -17.85 -33.27 15.39
C ASN A 474 -18.53 -34.63 15.05
N GLY A 475 -18.07 -35.32 14.00
CA GLY A 475 -18.51 -36.67 13.62
C GLY A 475 -17.97 -37.78 14.52
N SER A 476 -18.72 -38.88 14.68
CA SER A 476 -18.21 -40.08 15.37
C SER A 476 -17.37 -40.95 14.43
N GLN A 477 -16.23 -40.42 14.00
CA GLN A 477 -15.23 -41.06 13.14
C GLN A 477 -14.53 -42.22 13.87
N LYS A 478 -14.12 -43.26 13.14
CA LYS A 478 -13.31 -44.37 13.67
C LYS A 478 -11.86 -44.25 13.22
N ILE A 479 -11.02 -43.78 14.14
CA ILE A 479 -9.56 -43.74 13.97
C ILE A 479 -8.98 -45.16 13.98
N SER A 480 -8.11 -45.44 13.02
CA SER A 480 -7.28 -46.65 12.91
C SER A 480 -5.79 -46.30 13.02
N TYR A 481 -5.01 -47.16 13.69
CA TYR A 481 -3.64 -46.85 14.10
C TYR A 481 -2.59 -47.75 13.43
N HIS A 482 -1.51 -47.15 12.92
CA HIS A 482 -0.43 -47.85 12.24
C HIS A 482 0.94 -47.26 12.58
N ILE A 483 2.00 -48.06 12.50
CA ILE A 483 3.38 -47.58 12.57
C ILE A 483 3.82 -47.18 11.16
N LEU A 484 4.27 -45.93 11.00
CA LEU A 484 4.75 -45.38 9.73
C LEU A 484 6.26 -45.66 9.54
N ARG A 485 7.05 -45.49 10.60
CA ARG A 485 8.49 -45.70 10.58
C ARG A 485 9.00 -46.19 11.93
N ASP A 486 9.56 -47.38 11.93
CA ASP A 486 10.21 -48.05 13.08
C ASP A 486 11.54 -48.65 12.58
N PRO A 487 12.68 -47.94 12.75
CA PRO A 487 13.94 -48.27 12.06
C PRO A 487 14.47 -49.70 12.26
N ALA A 488 14.30 -50.26 13.46
CA ALA A 488 14.74 -51.59 13.85
C ALA A 488 13.59 -52.63 13.92
N GLY A 489 12.34 -52.21 13.69
CA GLY A 489 11.17 -53.11 13.74
C GLY A 489 10.85 -53.65 15.14
N TRP A 490 11.18 -52.90 16.19
CA TRP A 490 11.05 -53.34 17.57
C TRP A 490 9.64 -53.22 18.15
N LEU A 491 8.73 -52.47 17.51
CA LEU A 491 7.39 -52.19 18.04
C LEU A 491 6.29 -52.70 17.11
N ALA A 492 5.17 -53.09 17.71
CA ALA A 492 3.89 -53.29 17.04
C ALA A 492 2.84 -52.38 17.66
N MET A 493 1.83 -51.99 16.88
CA MET A 493 0.72 -51.16 17.33
C MET A 493 -0.60 -51.83 16.96
N ASP A 494 -1.51 -51.92 17.93
CA ASP A 494 -2.86 -52.45 17.73
C ASP A 494 -3.74 -51.41 16.99
N PRO A 495 -4.32 -51.76 15.82
CA PRO A 495 -5.01 -50.78 14.98
C PRO A 495 -6.30 -50.20 15.56
N ASP A 496 -6.94 -50.86 16.52
CA ASP A 496 -8.23 -50.42 17.08
C ASP A 496 -8.06 -49.64 18.40
N SER A 497 -7.05 -49.98 19.21
CA SER A 497 -6.84 -49.39 20.55
C SER A 497 -5.66 -48.42 20.66
N GLY A 498 -4.76 -48.39 19.67
CA GLY A 498 -3.52 -47.62 19.74
C GLY A 498 -2.55 -48.14 20.82
N GLN A 499 -2.70 -49.39 21.26
CA GLN A 499 -1.77 -50.03 22.20
C GLN A 499 -0.49 -50.42 21.46
N VAL A 500 0.65 -49.95 21.95
CA VAL A 500 1.99 -50.29 21.47
C VAL A 500 2.57 -51.42 22.30
N THR A 501 3.06 -52.46 21.66
CA THR A 501 3.68 -53.65 22.28
C THR A 501 5.07 -53.89 21.70
N ALA A 502 5.94 -54.58 22.46
CA ALA A 502 7.26 -54.97 21.96
C ALA A 502 7.12 -56.11 20.93
N ALA A 503 7.62 -55.89 19.71
CA ALA A 503 7.69 -56.89 18.63
C ALA A 503 9.10 -57.50 18.50
N GLY A 504 10.13 -56.72 18.82
CA GLY A 504 11.53 -57.14 18.88
C GLY A 504 12.10 -57.02 20.30
N VAL A 505 13.41 -57.27 20.41
CA VAL A 505 14.18 -56.96 21.63
C VAL A 505 14.69 -55.53 21.48
N LEU A 506 14.31 -54.65 22.39
CA LEU A 506 14.86 -53.30 22.47
C LEU A 506 16.22 -53.37 23.16
N ASP A 507 17.20 -52.65 22.61
CA ASP A 507 18.63 -52.64 22.95
C ASP A 507 19.08 -51.17 22.94
N ARG A 508 19.67 -50.66 24.01
CA ARG A 508 20.08 -49.26 24.19
C ARG A 508 21.47 -48.98 23.60
N GLU A 509 22.28 -50.02 23.45
CA GLU A 509 23.66 -50.03 22.96
C GLU A 509 23.75 -50.17 21.42
N ASP A 510 22.62 -50.40 20.74
CA ASP A 510 22.52 -50.36 19.27
C ASP A 510 22.63 -48.94 18.70
N GLU A 511 23.89 -48.51 18.54
CA GLU A 511 24.32 -47.25 17.91
C GLU A 511 23.79 -47.04 16.47
N GLN A 512 23.25 -48.07 15.79
CA GLN A 512 22.69 -47.90 14.44
C GLN A 512 21.34 -47.18 14.47
N PHE A 513 20.53 -47.46 15.50
CA PHE A 513 19.14 -47.00 15.58
C PHE A 513 18.82 -46.14 16.81
N VAL A 514 19.55 -46.33 17.92
CA VAL A 514 19.40 -45.52 19.14
C VAL A 514 20.37 -44.36 19.12
N ARG A 515 19.87 -43.13 19.30
CA ARG A 515 20.70 -41.93 19.38
C ARG A 515 20.54 -41.27 20.74
N THR A 516 21.63 -41.16 21.48
CA THR A 516 21.65 -40.52 22.81
C THR A 516 20.53 -41.05 23.73
N ASN A 517 20.43 -42.39 23.85
CA ASN A 517 19.39 -43.16 24.56
C ASN A 517 17.94 -43.06 24.05
N ILE A 518 17.68 -42.30 22.99
CA ILE A 518 16.34 -42.13 22.41
C ILE A 518 16.21 -43.00 21.15
N TYR A 519 15.14 -43.78 21.12
CA TYR A 519 14.65 -44.50 19.95
C TYR A 519 13.39 -43.80 19.42
N GLU A 520 13.45 -43.33 18.16
CA GLU A 520 12.41 -42.50 17.53
C GLU A 520 11.56 -43.33 16.56
N VAL A 521 10.25 -43.33 16.78
CA VAL A 521 9.26 -44.06 15.97
C VAL A 521 8.15 -43.10 15.53
N MET A 522 7.82 -43.10 14.24
CA MET A 522 6.68 -42.33 13.73
C MET A 522 5.45 -43.23 13.59
N VAL A 523 4.32 -42.73 14.08
CA VAL A 523 3.02 -43.41 14.05
C VAL A 523 2.02 -42.61 13.21
N LEU A 524 1.06 -43.31 12.64
CA LEU A 524 0.02 -42.80 11.76
C LEU A 524 -1.35 -43.13 12.38
N ALA A 525 -2.25 -42.16 12.36
CA ALA A 525 -3.66 -42.32 12.62
C ALA A 525 -4.41 -42.03 11.32
N THR A 526 -5.35 -42.90 10.94
CA THR A 526 -6.17 -42.77 9.72
C THR A 526 -7.63 -42.89 10.12
N ASP A 527 -8.45 -41.89 9.81
CA ASP A 527 -9.90 -41.92 10.02
C ASP A 527 -10.64 -42.78 8.96
N ASP A 528 -11.94 -42.98 9.16
CA ASP A 528 -12.86 -43.59 8.19
C ASP A 528 -13.73 -42.55 7.45
N GLY A 529 -13.20 -41.33 7.37
CA GLY A 529 -13.76 -40.16 6.73
C GLY A 529 -13.89 -40.23 5.21
N SER A 530 -14.41 -39.15 4.63
CA SER A 530 -14.66 -39.06 3.18
C SER A 530 -14.29 -37.68 2.61
N PRO A 531 -13.08 -37.49 2.08
CA PRO A 531 -12.00 -38.48 1.93
C PRO A 531 -11.39 -38.87 3.28
N PRO A 532 -10.82 -40.08 3.41
CA PRO A 532 -10.12 -40.46 4.64
C PRO A 532 -8.83 -39.65 4.76
N THR A 533 -8.60 -39.05 5.93
CA THR A 533 -7.41 -38.25 6.21
C THR A 533 -6.46 -38.97 7.18
N THR A 534 -5.25 -38.42 7.34
CA THR A 534 -4.19 -39.06 8.13
C THR A 534 -3.41 -38.06 8.95
N GLY A 535 -3.30 -38.29 10.25
CA GLY A 535 -2.43 -37.55 11.15
C GLY A 535 -1.19 -38.35 11.56
N THR A 536 -0.08 -37.66 11.80
CA THR A 536 1.19 -38.27 12.22
C THR A 536 1.55 -37.88 13.66
N GLY A 537 2.01 -38.85 14.45
CA GLY A 537 2.52 -38.65 15.80
C GLY A 537 3.96 -39.16 15.94
N THR A 538 4.72 -38.60 16.87
CA THR A 538 6.10 -39.02 17.14
C THR A 538 6.18 -39.70 18.51
N LEU A 539 6.59 -40.96 18.55
CA LEU A 539 6.85 -41.70 19.78
C LEU A 539 8.36 -41.72 20.05
N LEU A 540 8.77 -41.14 21.17
CA LEU A 540 10.15 -41.06 21.61
C LEU A 540 10.33 -41.98 22.82
N LEU A 541 11.05 -43.07 22.62
CA LEU A 541 11.33 -44.05 23.67
C LEU A 541 12.71 -43.75 24.25
N THR A 542 12.75 -43.27 25.49
CA THR A 542 13.97 -43.19 26.30
C THR A 542 14.25 -44.59 26.84
N LEU A 543 15.31 -45.23 26.33
CA LEU A 543 15.70 -46.58 26.76
C LEU A 543 16.52 -46.51 28.04
N MET A 544 16.05 -47.26 29.05
CA MET A 544 16.65 -47.35 30.37
C MET A 544 17.60 -48.53 30.44
N ASP A 545 18.83 -48.22 30.85
CA ASP A 545 19.99 -49.09 30.94
C ASP A 545 19.77 -50.34 31.81
N VAL A 546 20.13 -51.50 31.25
CA VAL A 546 20.24 -52.80 31.90
C VAL A 546 21.64 -53.32 31.66
N ASN A 547 22.24 -53.97 32.67
CA ASN A 547 23.60 -54.52 32.58
C ASN A 547 23.66 -55.74 31.64
N ASP A 548 23.72 -55.47 30.34
CA ASP A 548 23.54 -56.41 29.24
C ASP A 548 24.85 -56.60 28.44
N HIS A 549 25.79 -55.64 28.49
CA HIS A 549 27.18 -55.80 28.07
C HIS A 549 28.11 -56.21 29.24
N GLY A 550 29.34 -55.68 29.30
CA GLY A 550 30.38 -56.15 30.21
C GLY A 550 31.78 -55.76 29.72
N PRO A 551 32.78 -55.67 30.61
CA PRO A 551 34.00 -54.91 30.35
C PRO A 551 34.95 -55.59 29.35
N VAL A 552 35.38 -54.82 28.34
CA VAL A 552 36.30 -55.24 27.27
C VAL A 552 37.57 -54.38 27.29
N PRO A 553 38.78 -54.97 27.16
CA PRO A 553 40.02 -54.19 27.10
C PRO A 553 40.37 -53.77 25.68
N GLU A 554 40.74 -52.51 25.50
CA GLU A 554 41.31 -51.96 24.27
C GLU A 554 42.76 -51.49 24.50
N PRO A 555 43.73 -51.91 23.65
CA PRO A 555 43.60 -52.86 22.54
C PRO A 555 43.68 -54.34 22.98
N CYS A 556 42.87 -55.21 22.36
CA CYS A 556 42.95 -56.68 22.52
C CYS A 556 44.24 -57.32 21.93
N GLN A 557 45.11 -56.54 21.29
CA GLN A 557 46.42 -56.98 20.79
C GLN A 557 47.48 -56.01 21.26
N ILE A 558 48.57 -56.54 21.83
CA ILE A 558 49.66 -55.74 22.38
C ILE A 558 51.03 -56.26 21.93
N THR A 559 51.98 -55.35 21.81
CA THR A 559 53.41 -55.61 21.67
C THR A 559 54.11 -55.27 22.98
N ILE A 560 54.94 -56.18 23.50
CA ILE A 560 55.75 -55.89 24.69
C ILE A 560 57.20 -56.33 24.51
N CYS A 561 58.09 -55.67 25.24
CA CYS A 561 59.53 -55.80 25.09
C CYS A 561 60.14 -56.59 26.26
N ASN A 562 60.99 -57.59 25.97
CA ASN A 562 61.56 -58.44 27.03
C ASN A 562 62.55 -57.74 27.97
N GLN A 563 63.30 -56.74 27.49
CA GLN A 563 64.32 -56.05 28.29
C GLN A 563 63.80 -54.66 28.67
N SER A 564 63.71 -54.39 29.98
CA SER A 564 63.00 -53.23 30.56
C SER A 564 61.57 -53.02 30.00
N PRO A 565 60.64 -54.00 30.16
CA PRO A 565 59.25 -53.84 29.75
C PRO A 565 58.62 -52.62 30.42
N LEU A 566 58.04 -51.73 29.60
CA LEU A 566 57.10 -50.72 30.08
C LEU A 566 55.71 -51.37 30.27
N PRO A 567 54.93 -50.99 31.30
CA PRO A 567 53.55 -51.46 31.42
C PRO A 567 52.71 -51.00 30.23
N GLN A 568 52.00 -51.92 29.60
CA GLN A 568 51.06 -51.61 28.54
C GLN A 568 49.73 -51.23 29.19
N VAL A 569 49.29 -49.99 28.99
CA VAL A 569 48.01 -49.51 29.51
C VAL A 569 46.89 -49.96 28.56
N LEU A 570 45.94 -50.70 29.10
CA LEU A 570 44.69 -51.10 28.46
C LEU A 570 43.59 -50.19 29.00
N ASN A 571 42.86 -49.54 28.10
CA ASN A 571 41.60 -48.88 28.47
C ASN A 571 40.54 -49.97 28.59
N ILE A 572 39.72 -49.92 29.64
CA ILE A 572 38.53 -50.78 29.69
C ILE A 572 37.35 -49.96 29.17
N THR A 573 36.72 -50.46 28.12
CA THR A 573 35.45 -49.96 27.61
C THR A 573 34.34 -50.91 28.03
N ASP A 574 33.24 -50.35 28.50
CA ASP A 574 31.99 -51.05 28.71
C ASP A 574 30.88 -50.16 28.14
N LYS A 575 29.86 -50.76 27.53
CA LYS A 575 28.84 -50.02 26.79
C LYS A 575 27.70 -49.52 27.68
N ASP A 576 27.48 -50.20 28.81
CA ASP A 576 26.45 -49.90 29.80
C ASP A 576 26.71 -48.56 30.51
N LEU A 577 25.66 -47.85 30.92
CA LEU A 577 25.75 -46.58 31.65
C LEU A 577 26.14 -46.78 33.11
N SER A 578 26.64 -45.71 33.73
CA SER A 578 26.93 -45.70 35.18
C SER A 578 25.64 -45.94 35.97
N PRO A 579 25.59 -46.93 36.89
CA PRO A 579 26.73 -47.50 37.63
C PRO A 579 27.23 -48.87 37.14
N HIS A 580 26.84 -49.34 35.96
CA HIS A 580 27.23 -50.64 35.41
C HIS A 580 28.58 -50.62 34.69
N THR A 581 29.11 -49.44 34.38
CA THR A 581 30.46 -49.25 33.80
C THR A 581 31.56 -49.40 34.88
N SER A 582 32.01 -48.31 35.52
CA SER A 582 33.16 -48.29 36.45
C SER A 582 32.73 -48.29 37.92
N PRO A 583 33.54 -48.82 38.88
CA PRO A 583 34.93 -49.25 38.73
C PRO A 583 35.10 -50.74 38.44
N PHE A 584 36.01 -51.07 37.54
CA PHE A 584 36.30 -52.44 37.12
C PHE A 584 37.21 -53.20 38.10
N ARG A 585 37.13 -54.53 38.08
CA ARG A 585 38.10 -55.44 38.69
C ARG A 585 38.73 -56.30 37.60
N ALA A 586 40.04 -56.51 37.71
CA ALA A 586 40.82 -57.30 36.77
C ALA A 586 41.50 -58.48 37.45
N GLN A 587 41.34 -59.68 36.89
CA GLN A 587 41.96 -60.91 37.37
C GLN A 587 42.55 -61.72 36.22
N LEU A 588 43.85 -62.02 36.30
CA LEU A 588 44.50 -62.95 35.38
C LEU A 588 44.10 -64.39 35.71
N THR A 589 43.77 -65.17 34.69
CA THR A 589 43.34 -66.57 34.80
C THR A 589 44.19 -67.47 33.90
N HIS A 590 43.93 -68.79 33.92
CA HIS A 590 44.57 -69.77 33.02
C HIS A 590 46.11 -69.64 32.96
N ASP A 591 46.77 -69.69 34.12
CA ASP A 591 48.23 -69.58 34.30
C ASP A 591 48.88 -68.25 33.82
N SER A 592 48.08 -67.25 33.43
CA SER A 592 48.59 -65.96 32.94
C SER A 592 49.32 -65.14 34.04
N ASP A 593 48.92 -65.29 35.31
CA ASP A 593 49.50 -64.64 36.50
C ASP A 593 50.96 -65.07 36.80
N ILE A 594 51.38 -66.20 36.21
CA ILE A 594 52.74 -66.73 36.34
C ILE A 594 53.76 -65.85 35.60
N TYR A 595 53.35 -65.25 34.48
CA TYR A 595 54.20 -64.49 33.56
C TYR A 595 53.82 -63.01 33.43
N TRP A 596 52.58 -62.66 33.78
CA TRP A 596 52.04 -61.31 33.67
C TRP A 596 51.56 -60.77 35.02
N THR A 597 51.49 -59.45 35.11
CA THR A 597 50.93 -58.70 36.23
C THR A 597 49.95 -57.68 35.67
N ALA A 598 48.70 -57.73 36.14
CA ALA A 598 47.65 -56.78 35.78
C ALA A 598 47.35 -55.92 37.01
N GLU A 599 47.53 -54.61 36.89
CA GLU A 599 47.29 -53.64 37.96
C GLU A 599 46.22 -52.64 37.49
N VAL A 600 45.13 -52.52 38.27
CA VAL A 600 44.08 -51.51 38.02
C VAL A 600 44.56 -50.16 38.55
N ASN A 601 44.42 -49.11 37.75
CA ASN A 601 44.76 -47.74 38.13
C ASN A 601 43.87 -47.22 39.28
N GLU A 602 44.32 -46.21 40.04
CA GLU A 602 43.61 -45.65 41.21
C GLU A 602 42.18 -45.16 40.90
N LYS A 603 41.90 -44.81 39.64
CA LYS A 603 40.57 -44.39 39.18
C LYS A 603 39.62 -45.54 38.82
N GLY A 604 40.15 -46.74 38.55
CA GLY A 604 39.37 -47.90 38.13
C GLY A 604 39.20 -48.10 36.62
N ASP A 605 39.59 -47.13 35.78
CA ASP A 605 39.23 -47.09 34.34
C ASP A 605 40.21 -47.83 33.40
N THR A 606 41.42 -48.13 33.88
CA THR A 606 42.54 -48.64 33.06
C THR A 606 43.29 -49.77 33.78
N VAL A 607 43.72 -50.77 33.02
CA VAL A 607 44.55 -51.88 33.50
C VAL A 607 45.94 -51.79 32.88
N ALA A 608 46.95 -51.62 33.72
CA ALA A 608 48.34 -51.72 33.33
C ALA A 608 48.76 -53.19 33.32
N LEU A 609 48.99 -53.76 32.14
CA LEU A 609 49.51 -55.12 31.97
C LEU A 609 51.03 -55.07 31.79
N SER A 610 51.76 -55.80 32.63
CA SER A 610 53.22 -55.80 32.66
C SER A 610 53.80 -57.22 32.65
N LEU A 611 54.98 -57.38 32.05
CA LEU A 611 55.66 -58.67 31.92
C LEU A 611 56.53 -58.94 33.17
N LYS A 612 56.15 -59.96 33.94
CA LYS A 612 56.77 -60.37 35.22
C LYS A 612 58.01 -61.24 35.05
N LYS A 613 58.12 -61.96 33.94
CA LYS A 613 59.22 -62.89 33.62
C LYS A 613 59.53 -62.86 32.13
N PHE A 614 60.81 -63.01 31.79
CA PHE A 614 61.27 -63.16 30.41
C PHE A 614 60.54 -64.30 29.70
N LEU A 615 59.94 -64.00 28.55
CA LEU A 615 59.31 -64.97 27.64
C LEU A 615 60.15 -65.08 26.36
N LYS A 616 59.94 -66.13 25.56
CA LYS A 616 60.62 -66.21 24.25
C LYS A 616 59.93 -65.26 23.27
N GLN A 617 60.61 -64.90 22.18
CA GLN A 617 59.96 -64.13 21.11
C GLN A 617 58.91 -65.01 20.42
N ASP A 618 57.65 -64.82 20.78
CA ASP A 618 56.47 -65.53 20.26
C ASP A 618 55.19 -64.74 20.61
N THR A 619 54.04 -65.23 20.15
CA THR A 619 52.71 -64.71 20.55
C THR A 619 52.15 -65.53 21.69
N TYR A 620 51.68 -64.87 22.75
CA TYR A 620 51.08 -65.48 23.92
C TYR A 620 49.65 -64.97 24.10
N ASP A 621 48.72 -65.88 24.38
CA ASP A 621 47.36 -65.53 24.77
C ASP A 621 47.33 -65.25 26.29
N VAL A 622 46.90 -64.05 26.67
CA VAL A 622 46.77 -63.62 28.07
C VAL A 622 45.30 -63.59 28.43
N HIS A 623 44.90 -64.45 29.36
CA HIS A 623 43.50 -64.59 29.77
C HIS A 623 43.18 -63.63 30.92
N LEU A 624 42.51 -62.52 30.59
CA LEU A 624 42.11 -61.48 31.53
C LEU A 624 40.60 -61.57 31.77
N SER A 625 40.21 -61.97 32.99
CA SER A 625 38.84 -61.80 33.45
C SER A 625 38.67 -60.38 33.93
N LEU A 626 37.67 -59.68 33.39
CA LEU A 626 37.24 -58.37 33.86
C LEU A 626 35.84 -58.51 34.46
N SER A 627 35.58 -57.84 35.58
CA SER A 627 34.23 -57.69 36.12
C SER A 627 33.92 -56.22 36.37
N ASP A 628 32.68 -55.84 36.11
CA ASP A 628 32.14 -54.53 36.41
C ASP A 628 31.69 -54.43 37.89
N HIS A 629 30.93 -53.37 38.20
CA HIS A 629 30.34 -53.14 39.52
C HIS A 629 29.09 -54.02 39.80
N GLY A 630 28.37 -54.47 38.77
CA GLY A 630 27.29 -55.46 38.81
C GLY A 630 27.75 -56.91 39.03
N ASN A 631 29.05 -57.20 38.86
CA ASN A 631 29.69 -58.53 38.93
C ASN A 631 29.37 -59.44 37.73
N LYS A 632 29.21 -58.85 36.55
CA LYS A 632 29.20 -59.59 35.29
C LYS A 632 30.63 -59.80 34.83
N GLU A 633 31.06 -61.06 34.87
CA GLU A 633 32.43 -61.46 34.54
C GLU A 633 32.56 -61.73 33.04
N GLN A 634 33.38 -60.94 32.35
CA GLN A 634 33.73 -61.11 30.94
C GLN A 634 35.18 -61.62 30.81
N LEU A 635 35.33 -62.84 30.29
CA LEU A 635 36.65 -63.43 30.04
C LEU A 635 37.18 -63.01 28.67
N THR A 636 38.22 -62.19 28.67
CA THR A 636 38.85 -61.65 27.46
C THR A 636 40.22 -62.27 27.22
N VAL A 637 40.60 -62.42 25.95
CA VAL A 637 41.90 -63.00 25.54
C VAL A 637 42.70 -61.94 24.80
N ILE A 638 43.72 -61.40 25.47
CA ILE A 638 44.62 -60.39 24.91
C ILE A 638 45.79 -61.11 24.24
N ARG A 639 46.01 -60.84 22.96
CA ARG A 639 47.16 -61.40 22.22
C ARG A 639 48.39 -60.54 22.44
N ALA A 640 49.33 -61.07 23.22
CA ALA A 640 50.58 -60.40 23.53
C ALA A 640 51.73 -60.94 22.67
N THR A 641 52.23 -60.11 21.75
CA THR A 641 53.45 -60.39 20.99
C THR A 641 54.66 -59.90 21.78
N VAL A 642 55.53 -60.83 22.19
CA VAL A 642 56.72 -60.50 22.97
C VAL A 642 57.92 -60.39 22.03
N CYS A 643 58.63 -59.26 22.04
CA CYS A 643 59.82 -59.02 21.23
C CYS A 643 61.12 -59.05 22.08
N ASP A 644 62.23 -59.53 21.51
CA ASP A 644 63.56 -59.34 22.11
C ASP A 644 64.15 -57.99 21.68
N CYS A 645 63.92 -56.99 22.51
CA CYS A 645 64.27 -55.57 22.32
C CYS A 645 64.57 -54.94 23.69
N HIS A 646 64.82 -53.62 23.72
CA HIS A 646 64.98 -52.86 24.97
C HIS A 646 64.04 -51.63 25.03
N GLY A 647 63.18 -51.55 26.05
CA GLY A 647 62.29 -50.41 26.31
C GLY A 647 60.92 -50.52 25.62
N HIS A 648 60.56 -49.53 24.80
CA HIS A 648 59.30 -49.50 24.05
C HIS A 648 59.46 -50.15 22.66
N VAL A 649 58.41 -50.82 22.16
CA VAL A 649 58.40 -51.42 20.82
C VAL A 649 57.00 -51.39 20.21
N GLU A 650 56.86 -50.73 19.06
CA GLU A 650 55.59 -50.68 18.31
C GLU A 650 55.38 -51.93 17.46
N THR A 651 56.45 -52.47 16.86
CA THR A 651 56.41 -53.68 16.02
C THR A 651 57.64 -54.55 16.28
N CYS A 652 57.47 -55.86 16.48
CA CYS A 652 58.62 -56.76 16.62
C CYS A 652 59.44 -56.79 15.31
N PRO A 653 60.78 -56.66 15.37
CA PRO A 653 61.62 -56.90 14.20
C PRO A 653 61.50 -58.37 13.78
N GLU A 654 61.06 -58.61 12.54
CA GLU A 654 60.95 -59.97 12.02
C GLU A 654 62.32 -60.66 11.98
N ARG A 655 62.32 -61.95 12.31
CA ARG A 655 63.45 -62.81 11.95
C ARG A 655 63.57 -62.84 10.43
N TRP A 656 64.67 -62.27 9.94
CA TRP A 656 65.09 -62.25 8.53
C TRP A 656 65.14 -63.67 7.95
N LYS A 657 63.99 -64.18 7.48
CA LYS A 657 63.91 -65.39 6.64
C LYS A 657 64.51 -65.03 5.30
N GLY A 658 65.80 -65.30 5.16
CA GLY A 658 66.59 -64.95 3.98
C GLY A 658 65.90 -65.38 2.68
N SER A 659 65.67 -64.40 1.80
CA SER A 659 65.38 -64.48 0.37
C SER A 659 65.16 -65.90 -0.20
N PHE A 660 63.91 -66.35 -0.19
CA PHE A 660 63.44 -67.46 -1.04
C PHE A 660 62.74 -66.92 -2.31
N LEU A 661 63.36 -65.93 -2.98
CA LEU A 661 62.90 -65.36 -4.25
C LEU A 661 63.30 -66.15 -5.51
N LEU A 662 63.73 -67.41 -5.36
CA LEU A 662 64.18 -68.27 -6.46
C LEU A 662 63.26 -69.45 -6.85
N PRO A 663 62.37 -70.01 -5.99
CA PRO A 663 61.36 -70.96 -6.45
C PRO A 663 60.18 -70.28 -7.15
N ILE A 664 59.79 -69.08 -6.72
CA ILE A 664 58.58 -68.40 -7.22
C ILE A 664 58.79 -67.93 -8.66
N LEU A 665 59.95 -67.34 -8.99
CA LEU A 665 60.25 -66.95 -10.37
C LEU A 665 60.33 -68.18 -11.30
N GLY A 666 60.90 -69.29 -10.82
CA GLY A 666 60.93 -70.57 -11.54
C GLY A 666 59.56 -71.21 -11.71
N ALA A 667 58.69 -71.13 -10.70
CA ALA A 667 57.31 -71.60 -10.77
C ALA A 667 56.48 -70.74 -11.73
N VAL A 668 56.64 -69.42 -11.74
CA VAL A 668 55.96 -68.50 -12.68
C VAL A 668 56.46 -68.72 -14.11
N LEU A 669 57.75 -68.95 -14.34
CA LEU A 669 58.30 -69.31 -15.66
C LEU A 669 57.82 -70.69 -16.13
N ALA A 670 57.80 -71.68 -15.25
CA ALA A 670 57.26 -73.00 -15.55
C ALA A 670 55.75 -72.96 -15.82
N LEU A 671 54.98 -72.17 -15.05
CA LEU A 671 53.56 -71.94 -15.26
C LEU A 671 53.32 -71.23 -16.60
N LEU A 672 54.07 -70.17 -16.93
CA LEU A 672 54.01 -69.49 -18.23
C LEU A 672 54.33 -70.44 -19.39
N PHE A 673 55.31 -71.33 -19.24
CA PHE A 673 55.63 -72.32 -20.27
C PHE A 673 54.53 -73.38 -20.41
N LEU A 674 53.95 -73.86 -19.29
CA LEU A 674 52.79 -74.75 -19.27
C LEU A 674 51.55 -74.08 -19.89
N LEU A 675 51.33 -72.81 -19.62
CA LEU A 675 50.20 -72.01 -20.10
C LEU A 675 50.37 -71.66 -21.58
N LEU A 676 51.60 -71.45 -22.07
CA LEU A 676 51.92 -71.38 -23.51
C LEU A 676 51.66 -72.71 -24.23
N VAL A 677 52.06 -73.84 -23.65
CA VAL A 677 51.79 -75.19 -24.21
C VAL A 677 50.28 -75.50 -24.17
N LEU A 678 49.58 -75.14 -23.10
CA LEU A 678 48.13 -75.22 -23.00
C LEU A 678 47.44 -74.33 -24.04
N LEU A 679 47.86 -73.07 -24.23
CA LEU A 679 47.32 -72.19 -25.27
C LEU A 679 47.57 -72.73 -26.69
N PHE A 680 48.68 -73.43 -26.92
CA PHE A 680 48.97 -74.09 -28.20
C PHE A 680 48.08 -75.33 -28.43
N LEU A 681 47.77 -76.08 -27.38
CA LEU A 681 46.84 -77.23 -27.43
C LEU A 681 45.36 -76.79 -27.51
N VAL A 682 44.98 -75.73 -26.78
CA VAL A 682 43.63 -75.15 -26.75
C VAL A 682 43.31 -74.42 -28.06
N ARG A 683 44.30 -73.84 -28.76
CA ARG A 683 44.14 -73.39 -30.15
C ARG A 683 43.72 -74.50 -31.13
N LYS A 684 43.78 -75.77 -30.73
CA LYS A 684 43.29 -76.93 -31.51
C LYS A 684 41.90 -77.45 -31.09
N LYS A 685 41.23 -76.85 -30.11
CA LYS A 685 39.84 -77.14 -29.75
C LYS A 685 39.00 -75.86 -29.60
N ARG A 686 38.33 -75.48 -30.69
CA ARG A 686 37.37 -74.37 -30.70
C ARG A 686 36.07 -74.74 -29.99
N LYS A 687 35.67 -73.86 -29.07
CA LYS A 687 34.29 -73.54 -28.64
C LYS A 687 33.43 -74.66 -28.04
N ILE A 688 33.14 -74.53 -26.75
CA ILE A 688 31.86 -74.04 -26.18
C ILE A 688 32.17 -73.53 -24.75
N LYS A 689 31.43 -72.52 -24.25
CA LYS A 689 31.61 -71.92 -22.92
C LYS A 689 30.33 -72.13 -22.07
N GLU A 690 30.53 -72.49 -20.81
CA GLU A 690 29.72 -72.10 -19.64
C GLU A 690 30.44 -70.87 -18.98
N PRO A 691 29.94 -70.15 -17.93
CA PRO A 691 28.94 -70.57 -16.94
C PRO A 691 27.97 -69.48 -16.36
N LEU A 692 27.18 -69.95 -15.39
CA LEU A 692 26.66 -69.30 -14.14
C LEU A 692 27.72 -68.39 -13.43
N LEU A 693 27.45 -67.36 -12.60
CA LEU A 693 26.28 -66.89 -11.81
C LEU A 693 26.43 -65.37 -11.42
N LEU A 694 25.32 -64.77 -10.96
CA LEU A 694 25.05 -63.66 -9.99
C LEU A 694 26.22 -62.98 -9.18
N PRO A 695 25.97 -61.84 -8.51
CA PRO A 695 25.28 -60.62 -8.96
C PRO A 695 26.01 -59.31 -8.58
N GLU A 696 25.45 -58.21 -9.07
CA GLU A 696 25.36 -56.83 -8.53
C GLU A 696 25.78 -56.63 -7.03
N ASP A 697 26.41 -55.51 -6.65
CA ASP A 697 25.88 -54.17 -6.96
C ASP A 697 26.90 -53.02 -7.15
N ASP A 698 26.36 -51.94 -7.73
CA ASP A 698 26.66 -50.52 -7.58
C ASP A 698 27.84 -49.79 -8.30
N THR A 699 27.54 -48.53 -8.61
CA THR A 699 28.37 -47.37 -9.00
C THR A 699 28.76 -47.10 -10.47
N ARG A 700 28.03 -46.10 -11.00
CA ARG A 700 28.55 -44.81 -11.54
C ARG A 700 29.05 -44.66 -13.00
N ASP A 701 28.52 -43.57 -13.56
CA ASP A 701 29.16 -42.54 -14.38
C ASP A 701 29.57 -42.80 -15.86
N ASN A 702 28.71 -42.22 -16.71
CA ASN A 702 29.06 -41.21 -17.73
C ASN A 702 29.48 -41.61 -19.15
N VAL A 703 28.51 -41.38 -20.06
CA VAL A 703 28.58 -40.51 -21.26
C VAL A 703 29.74 -40.75 -22.25
N PHE A 704 29.39 -41.20 -23.47
CA PHE A 704 29.99 -40.67 -24.71
C PHE A 704 29.00 -40.73 -25.90
N TYR A 705 28.53 -39.54 -26.31
CA TYR A 705 28.14 -39.10 -27.67
C TYR A 705 26.85 -39.62 -28.39
N TYR A 706 25.93 -38.65 -28.56
CA TYR A 706 25.23 -38.23 -29.80
C TYR A 706 24.56 -39.25 -30.75
N GLY A 707 23.25 -39.04 -30.97
CA GLY A 707 22.53 -39.50 -32.17
C GLY A 707 21.04 -39.10 -32.18
N GLU A 708 20.70 -38.07 -32.97
CA GLU A 708 19.38 -37.79 -33.59
C GLU A 708 18.14 -37.81 -32.65
N GLU A 709 17.63 -36.67 -32.16
CA GLU A 709 16.95 -35.59 -32.91
C GLU A 709 15.64 -36.02 -33.60
N GLY A 710 14.62 -36.21 -32.77
CA GLY A 710 13.21 -35.93 -33.06
C GLY A 710 12.57 -35.54 -31.72
N GLY A 711 11.91 -34.40 -31.55
CA GLY A 711 11.10 -33.67 -32.52
C GLY A 711 9.66 -33.77 -32.05
N GLY A 712 9.27 -32.91 -31.13
CA GLY A 712 7.98 -32.95 -30.43
C GLY A 712 7.85 -31.76 -29.49
N GLU A 713 7.21 -30.71 -29.99
CA GLU A 713 6.77 -29.54 -29.23
C GLU A 713 5.56 -29.92 -28.36
N GLU A 714 5.48 -29.42 -27.13
CA GLU A 714 4.22 -28.93 -26.55
C GLU A 714 4.50 -28.04 -25.33
N ASP A 715 3.77 -26.93 -25.22
CA ASP A 715 3.99 -25.88 -24.23
C ASP A 715 3.59 -26.31 -22.81
N GLN A 716 4.32 -25.84 -21.80
CA GLN A 716 3.76 -25.61 -20.46
C GLN A 716 4.27 -24.27 -19.89
N ASP A 717 3.32 -23.47 -19.41
CA ASP A 717 3.53 -22.11 -18.93
C ASP A 717 4.37 -22.05 -17.65
N TYR A 718 5.35 -21.14 -17.62
CA TYR A 718 6.06 -20.80 -16.39
C TYR A 718 5.29 -19.75 -15.59
N ASP A 719 4.90 -20.10 -14.36
CA ASP A 719 4.31 -19.17 -13.40
C ASP A 719 5.35 -18.14 -12.93
N ILE A 720 5.19 -16.90 -13.37
CA ILE A 720 6.06 -15.76 -13.08
C ILE A 720 5.74 -15.03 -11.75
N THR A 721 4.83 -15.56 -10.91
CA THR A 721 4.46 -14.92 -9.63
C THR A 721 5.58 -14.87 -8.58
N GLN A 722 6.64 -15.67 -8.73
CA GLN A 722 7.80 -15.68 -7.80
C GLN A 722 8.71 -14.43 -7.91
N LEU A 723 8.61 -13.62 -8.96
CA LEU A 723 9.51 -12.47 -9.18
C LEU A 723 9.04 -11.14 -8.56
N HIS A 724 7.89 -11.11 -7.87
CA HIS A 724 7.40 -9.91 -7.17
C HIS A 724 7.12 -10.15 -5.68
N ARG A 725 8.18 -10.27 -4.88
CA ARG A 725 8.14 -9.90 -3.45
C ARG A 725 9.16 -8.81 -3.13
N GLY A 726 8.70 -7.56 -3.29
CA GLY A 726 9.38 -6.41 -2.70
C GLY A 726 9.07 -6.29 -1.21
N LEU A 727 10.10 -5.98 -0.42
CA LEU A 727 10.07 -5.20 0.83
C LEU A 727 8.78 -5.26 1.68
N GLU A 728 8.57 -6.32 2.47
CA GLU A 728 8.05 -6.19 3.85
C GLU A 728 8.23 -7.48 4.69
N ALA A 729 8.13 -7.32 6.01
CA ALA A 729 8.18 -8.34 7.07
C ALA A 729 9.43 -9.27 7.13
N ARG A 730 10.33 -8.96 8.07
CA ARG A 730 11.34 -9.92 8.58
C ARG A 730 10.64 -11.02 9.42
N PRO A 731 11.01 -12.31 9.30
CA PRO A 731 10.73 -13.30 10.34
C PRO A 731 11.54 -13.00 11.60
N GLU A 732 11.02 -13.40 12.77
CA GLU A 732 11.69 -13.19 14.06
C GLU A 732 12.93 -14.08 14.24
N LEU A 733 13.90 -13.57 15.02
CA LEU A 733 15.15 -14.25 15.33
C LEU A 733 14.92 -15.39 16.34
N VAL A 734 15.18 -16.63 15.91
CA VAL A 734 15.39 -17.76 16.84
C VAL A 734 16.76 -17.58 17.51
N LEU A 735 16.77 -17.11 18.75
CA LEU A 735 17.97 -16.95 19.57
C LEU A 735 18.47 -18.31 20.09
N ARG A 736 19.64 -18.76 19.60
CA ARG A 736 20.48 -19.72 20.31
C ARG A 736 21.23 -19.00 21.44
N ASN A 737 21.36 -19.63 22.59
CA ASN A 737 21.52 -18.93 23.87
C ASN A 737 22.98 -18.78 24.36
N ASP A 738 23.96 -18.89 23.45
CA ASP A 738 25.33 -19.30 23.80
C ASP A 738 26.42 -18.22 23.56
N VAL A 739 26.08 -17.04 23.01
CA VAL A 739 27.04 -15.93 22.83
C VAL A 739 26.36 -14.59 23.12
N ALA A 740 26.91 -13.83 24.08
CA ALA A 740 26.47 -12.47 24.36
C ALA A 740 27.02 -11.49 23.30
N PRO A 741 26.19 -10.80 22.50
CA PRO A 741 26.67 -9.84 21.51
C PRO A 741 27.11 -8.54 22.19
N THR A 742 28.31 -8.06 21.85
CA THR A 742 28.70 -6.68 22.13
C THR A 742 27.82 -5.73 21.31
N PHE A 743 27.06 -4.85 21.98
CA PHE A 743 26.26 -3.83 21.31
C PHE A 743 27.15 -2.85 20.54
N ILE A 744 27.26 -3.05 19.22
CA ILE A 744 27.78 -2.06 18.28
C ILE A 744 26.56 -1.34 17.68
N PRO A 745 26.55 0.01 17.62
CA PRO A 745 25.41 0.75 17.07
C PRO A 745 25.21 0.42 15.58
N THR A 746 23.95 0.26 15.18
CA THR A 746 23.57 0.04 13.78
C THR A 746 23.94 1.24 12.91
N PRO A 747 24.40 1.03 11.65
CA PRO A 747 24.71 2.13 10.76
C PRO A 747 23.45 2.92 10.37
N THR A 748 23.54 4.25 10.46
CA THR A 748 22.45 5.17 10.14
C THR A 748 22.42 5.51 8.65
N TYR A 749 21.61 4.77 7.90
CA TYR A 749 21.32 5.09 6.49
C TYR A 749 20.54 6.42 6.40
N ARG A 750 21.01 7.35 5.56
CA ARG A 750 20.31 8.61 5.31
C ARG A 750 19.10 8.37 4.39
N PRO A 751 18.00 9.13 4.52
CA PRO A 751 16.94 9.13 3.52
C PRO A 751 17.44 9.69 2.18
N ARG A 752 16.86 9.23 1.06
CA ARG A 752 17.25 9.66 -0.28
C ARG A 752 17.05 11.18 -0.46
N PRO A 753 18.09 11.97 -0.82
CA PRO A 753 17.92 13.39 -1.09
C PRO A 753 17.11 13.61 -2.37
N ALA A 754 16.31 14.67 -2.40
CA ALA A 754 15.48 15.04 -3.55
C ALA A 754 16.25 15.77 -4.67
N ASN A 755 17.50 16.18 -4.41
CA ASN A 755 18.34 16.92 -5.34
C ASN A 755 19.19 15.97 -6.21
N PRO A 756 19.09 15.99 -7.56
CA PRO A 756 19.83 15.08 -8.44
C PRO A 756 21.36 15.09 -8.25
N ASP A 757 21.94 16.26 -8.00
CA ASP A 757 23.39 16.43 -7.88
C ASP A 757 23.97 15.79 -6.61
N GLU A 758 23.12 15.54 -5.60
CA GLU A 758 23.50 14.90 -4.33
C GLU A 758 23.38 13.37 -4.38
N ILE A 759 22.74 12.81 -5.42
CA ILE A 759 22.55 11.36 -5.57
C ILE A 759 23.90 10.62 -5.67
N GLY A 760 24.89 11.21 -6.34
CA GLY A 760 26.24 10.62 -6.43
C GLY A 760 26.90 10.44 -5.06
N ASN A 761 26.85 11.48 -4.21
CA ASN A 761 27.39 11.43 -2.85
C ASN A 761 26.57 10.49 -1.96
N PHE A 762 25.24 10.48 -2.09
CA PHE A 762 24.35 9.56 -1.40
C PHE A 762 24.66 8.08 -1.71
N ILE A 763 24.95 7.75 -2.98
CA ILE A 763 25.34 6.38 -3.37
C ILE A 763 26.69 6.03 -2.74
N ILE A 764 27.69 6.92 -2.81
CA ILE A 764 29.03 6.69 -2.26
C ILE A 764 29.00 6.54 -0.72
N GLU A 765 28.25 7.39 -0.01
CA GLU A 765 28.13 7.32 1.46
C GLU A 765 27.42 6.05 1.92
N ASN A 766 26.32 5.64 1.27
CA ASN A 766 25.62 4.41 1.63
C ASN A 766 26.40 3.14 1.25
N LEU A 767 27.09 3.14 0.10
CA LEU A 767 28.01 2.06 -0.28
C LEU A 767 29.12 1.91 0.78
N LYS A 768 29.68 3.04 1.24
CA LYS A 768 30.69 3.04 2.30
C LYS A 768 30.12 2.52 3.62
N ALA A 769 28.93 2.96 4.02
CA ALA A 769 28.25 2.49 5.23
C ALA A 769 28.02 0.97 5.21
N ALA A 770 27.44 0.45 4.12
CA ALA A 770 27.20 -0.99 3.92
C ALA A 770 28.51 -1.81 3.83
N ASN A 771 29.59 -1.21 3.31
CA ASN A 771 30.92 -1.85 3.30
C ASN A 771 31.58 -1.92 4.68
N THR A 772 31.15 -1.07 5.62
CA THR A 772 31.63 -1.05 7.01
C THR A 772 30.63 -1.59 8.03
N ASP A 773 29.48 -2.13 7.60
CA ASP A 773 28.44 -2.66 8.48
C ASP A 773 28.93 -3.96 9.17
N PRO A 774 29.12 -3.97 10.50
CA PRO A 774 29.59 -5.15 11.23
C PRO A 774 28.44 -6.12 11.60
N THR A 775 27.19 -5.76 11.29
CA THR A 775 25.99 -6.58 11.54
C THR A 775 25.51 -7.34 10.32
N ALA A 776 26.03 -7.02 9.13
CA ALA A 776 25.80 -7.81 7.92
C ALA A 776 26.45 -9.20 8.05
N PRO A 777 25.75 -10.29 7.68
CA PRO A 777 26.36 -11.62 7.68
C PRO A 777 27.53 -11.67 6.69
N PRO A 778 28.61 -12.41 6.97
CA PRO A 778 29.62 -12.70 5.97
C PRO A 778 28.98 -13.46 4.80
N TYR A 779 29.51 -13.31 3.59
CA TYR A 779 29.02 -13.96 2.36
C TYR A 779 29.07 -15.52 2.38
N ASP A 780 29.46 -16.11 3.51
CA ASP A 780 29.65 -17.55 3.74
C ASP A 780 28.62 -18.11 4.75
N SER A 781 27.46 -17.46 4.90
CA SER A 781 26.30 -18.07 5.58
C SER A 781 25.59 -19.03 4.63
N LEU A 782 26.21 -20.19 4.38
CA LEU A 782 25.70 -21.31 3.59
C LEU A 782 24.41 -21.89 4.20
N LEU A 783 23.26 -21.27 3.90
CA LEU A 783 21.95 -21.72 4.40
C LEU A 783 20.89 -21.95 3.31
N VAL A 784 21.16 -21.57 2.05
CA VAL A 784 20.33 -21.95 0.90
C VAL A 784 21.23 -22.18 -0.30
N PHE A 785 21.20 -23.40 -0.84
CA PHE A 785 21.54 -23.68 -2.22
C PHE A 785 20.47 -24.63 -2.76
N ASP A 786 19.52 -24.08 -3.51
CA ASP A 786 18.70 -24.90 -4.40
C ASP A 786 19.59 -25.42 -5.54
N TYR A 787 19.30 -26.64 -5.97
CA TYR A 787 20.12 -27.40 -6.90
C TYR A 787 19.95 -26.88 -8.34
N GLU A 788 20.74 -25.88 -8.74
CA GLU A 788 20.81 -25.47 -10.14
C GLU A 788 21.43 -26.57 -11.01
N GLY A 789 20.70 -26.96 -12.05
CA GLY A 789 21.12 -28.00 -12.99
C GLY A 789 22.39 -27.65 -13.76
N SER A 790 23.11 -28.68 -14.19
CA SER A 790 24.39 -28.60 -14.90
C SER A 790 24.28 -27.94 -16.29
N GLY A 791 24.36 -26.60 -16.32
CA GLY A 791 24.24 -25.81 -17.56
C GLY A 791 24.86 -24.41 -17.56
N SER A 792 25.74 -24.07 -16.61
CA SER A 792 26.38 -22.75 -16.52
C SER A 792 27.91 -22.85 -16.49
N ASP A 793 28.59 -22.11 -17.36
CA ASP A 793 30.07 -22.00 -17.43
C ASP A 793 30.66 -21.10 -16.30
N ALA A 794 29.85 -20.68 -15.33
CA ALA A 794 30.34 -20.03 -14.11
C ALA A 794 30.86 -21.10 -13.12
N ALA A 795 32.18 -21.23 -13.03
CA ALA A 795 32.82 -22.25 -12.20
C ALA A 795 32.40 -22.17 -10.71
N SER A 796 31.83 -23.28 -10.21
CA SER A 796 31.56 -23.48 -8.79
C SER A 796 32.85 -23.45 -7.97
N LEU A 797 32.81 -22.81 -6.80
CA LEU A 797 33.96 -22.58 -5.90
C LEU A 797 34.56 -23.87 -5.30
N SER A 798 33.99 -25.04 -5.59
CA SER A 798 34.52 -26.36 -5.20
C SER A 798 35.84 -26.74 -5.89
N SER A 799 36.36 -25.95 -6.84
CA SER A 799 37.62 -26.24 -7.55
C SER A 799 38.89 -25.71 -6.87
N LEU A 800 38.80 -25.07 -5.70
CA LEU A 800 39.94 -24.38 -5.06
C LEU A 800 40.99 -25.30 -4.39
N THR A 801 40.84 -26.64 -4.46
CA THR A 801 41.79 -27.60 -3.86
C THR A 801 42.49 -28.53 -4.87
N SER A 802 42.40 -28.26 -6.19
CA SER A 802 43.01 -29.13 -7.21
C SER A 802 43.63 -28.41 -8.42
N SER A 803 44.44 -27.37 -8.20
CA SER A 803 45.39 -26.88 -9.21
C SER A 803 46.75 -27.60 -9.09
N ALA A 804 47.00 -28.59 -9.95
CA ALA A 804 48.24 -29.37 -9.98
C ALA A 804 49.41 -28.62 -10.66
N SER A 805 49.77 -27.45 -10.13
CA SER A 805 50.90 -26.64 -10.60
C SER A 805 51.65 -26.02 -9.42
N ASP A 806 52.97 -26.25 -9.36
CA ASP A 806 53.89 -25.75 -8.32
C ASP A 806 54.14 -24.22 -8.43
N GLN A 807 53.08 -23.42 -8.40
CA GLN A 807 53.13 -21.98 -8.15
C GLN A 807 52.42 -21.70 -6.85
N ASP A 808 53.16 -21.14 -5.89
CA ASP A 808 52.61 -20.67 -4.62
C ASP A 808 51.47 -19.67 -4.90
N GLN A 809 50.27 -19.96 -4.40
CA GLN A 809 49.15 -19.03 -4.50
C GLN A 809 49.35 -17.93 -3.47
N ASP A 810 49.86 -16.79 -3.93
CA ASP A 810 49.90 -15.54 -3.18
C ASP A 810 48.46 -15.02 -2.98
N TYR A 811 48.01 -15.01 -1.73
CA TYR A 811 46.69 -14.52 -1.33
C TYR A 811 46.75 -13.17 -0.59
N ASP A 812 47.89 -12.47 -0.60
CA ASP A 812 48.08 -11.25 0.20
C ASP A 812 47.16 -10.11 -0.25
N TYR A 813 46.71 -10.12 -1.51
CA TYR A 813 45.72 -9.19 -2.06
C TYR A 813 44.36 -9.23 -1.33
N LEU A 814 44.04 -10.30 -0.60
CA LEU A 814 42.81 -10.37 0.21
C LEU A 814 42.78 -9.30 1.32
N ASN A 815 43.95 -8.82 1.77
CA ASN A 815 44.05 -7.70 2.72
C ASN A 815 43.61 -6.35 2.11
N GLU A 816 43.75 -6.17 0.79
CA GLU A 816 43.35 -4.93 0.11
C GLU A 816 41.82 -4.81 -0.08
N TRP A 817 41.09 -5.93 -0.02
CA TRP A 817 39.65 -6.00 -0.30
C TRP A 817 38.78 -5.54 0.89
N GLY A 818 39.41 -5.10 1.99
CA GLY A 818 38.78 -4.48 3.14
C GLY A 818 38.35 -5.47 4.23
N SER A 819 37.89 -4.92 5.36
CA SER A 819 37.68 -5.66 6.62
C SER A 819 36.74 -6.86 6.54
N ARG A 820 35.88 -6.97 5.52
CA ARG A 820 34.97 -8.11 5.31
C ARG A 820 35.68 -9.37 4.81
N PHE A 821 36.77 -9.23 4.06
CA PHE A 821 37.59 -10.35 3.61
C PHE A 821 38.69 -10.72 4.60
N LYS A 822 38.80 -9.98 5.72
CA LYS A 822 39.85 -10.20 6.72
C LYS A 822 39.88 -11.64 7.25
N LYS A 823 38.75 -12.30 7.47
CA LYS A 823 38.75 -13.71 7.93
C LYS A 823 39.28 -14.70 6.87
N LEU A 824 39.12 -14.38 5.58
CA LEU A 824 39.72 -15.16 4.48
C LEU A 824 41.20 -14.83 4.33
N ALA A 825 41.60 -13.57 4.50
CA ALA A 825 43.00 -13.17 4.58
C ALA A 825 43.71 -13.82 5.79
N ASP A 826 43.08 -13.87 6.96
CA ASP A 826 43.62 -14.53 8.17
C ASP A 826 43.71 -16.07 8.02
N MET A 827 42.96 -16.69 7.09
CA MET A 827 42.98 -18.15 6.84
C MET A 827 43.89 -18.56 5.67
N TYR A 828 44.05 -17.72 4.66
CA TYR A 828 44.71 -18.05 3.40
C TYR A 828 45.82 -17.05 2.99
N GLY A 829 45.72 -15.78 3.40
CA GLY A 829 46.78 -14.79 3.23
C GLY A 829 47.97 -15.12 4.12
N GLY A 830 49.02 -15.67 3.53
CA GLY A 830 50.23 -16.12 4.22
C GLY A 830 51.05 -14.93 4.74
N GLY A 831 50.68 -14.39 5.90
CA GLY A 831 51.35 -13.26 6.51
C GLY A 831 52.85 -13.49 6.69
N GLN A 832 53.67 -12.60 6.13
CA GLN A 832 55.11 -12.53 6.43
C GLN A 832 55.34 -12.04 7.87
N ASP A 833 55.48 -13.02 8.76
CA ASP A 833 56.30 -13.13 9.98
C ASP A 833 56.46 -11.95 10.98
N ASP A 834 56.64 -12.35 12.25
CA ASP A 834 57.01 -11.61 13.48
C ASP A 834 55.91 -10.88 14.31
#